data_AF-A0AAV0KTP4-F1
#
_entry.id   AF-A0AAV0KTP4-F1
#
_cell.length_a   1.000
_cell.length_b   1.000
_cell.length_c   1.000
_cell.angle_alpha   90.00
_cell.angle_beta   90.00
_cell.angle_gamma   90.00
#
_symmetry.space_group_name_H-M   'P 1'
#
loop_
_entity.id
_entity.type
_entity.pdbx_description
1 polymer ?
#
loop_
_entity_poly.entity_id
_entity_poly.type
_entity_poly.pdbx_seq_one_letter_code
_entity_poly.pdbx_strand_id
1 'polypeptide(L)'
;MALGQPGRNLKWYISFELIVRSSDYSFSANISVDGCMTSTIWGQYCNQTMYPLSCSLFDHHSRAASLSNVDFTTSQSVISCGDSGISCHGVDEQKVYSLDVMDLPEQLTITARNVSVNSNDNVNVSSIPLMCYARHGAMPSVALHDYSSDLNKAPLVINSPNLGRWFFAIVPTNPGAMRNETRICYSVTGQVFECPSGKAGFNCTFERHALETVIRKDSIPFESYFLPVSGPVSSESVNFPLEPLSDKFSRTVETKNLWTYFLLNVPRGAAGGNIHIHITSKTKINYEIYAKVGGSPSLESWDYYYANATSNSNSSMFFMLYDSSEQKVDFYILYVKEGIWTFGLRHSDISTSNTSSDQTLMSVSVERCPKKCSSHGECKVALDASGLTSYSFCSCDRTHGGFDCGIEIVSHEGHVRQSIALIASNAAAVFPAIWALRQKAFAEWVLFTSSGISSGLYHACDVGTWCALSYNVLQFMDFWLSFMAVASTFVYLATIDEVFKRTIHTVVAILTALMAITKATRPSNIVLVIAIGTLALFVGWLIEFSTNFRSFAFPSTYWWNTDNRWQTMRRWCDNLIKTVLRRFRWGFLVAGFVALAMAATSWKLESSESYWMWHSLWHVTIYISSFFFLCAKAKATTSSEDEAPADVNYTLTRQDSFTRREG
;
A
#
# COMPACT_ATOMS: atom_id res chain seq x y z
N MET A 1 -20.59 10.39 4.90
CA MET A 1 -20.93 9.67 6.14
C MET A 1 -19.77 9.80 7.11
N ALA A 2 -19.89 10.64 8.13
CA ALA A 2 -18.83 10.86 9.12
C ALA A 2 -19.04 9.91 10.31
N LEU A 3 -18.00 9.13 10.60
CA LEU A 3 -17.93 8.18 11.70
C LEU A 3 -17.52 8.93 12.97
N GLY A 4 -18.32 8.81 14.03
CA GLY A 4 -17.96 9.28 15.36
C GLY A 4 -18.25 8.21 16.41
N GLN A 5 -17.21 7.76 17.12
CA GLN A 5 -17.26 7.35 18.53
C GLN A 5 -15.83 7.08 19.08
N PRO A 6 -15.46 7.54 20.29
CA PRO A 6 -14.28 7.09 21.02
C PRO A 6 -14.68 6.26 22.25
N GLY A 7 -13.90 5.23 22.59
CA GLY A 7 -14.10 4.50 23.86
C GLY A 7 -13.65 3.04 23.91
N ARG A 8 -13.13 2.48 22.83
CA ARG A 8 -12.28 1.29 22.91
C ARG A 8 -10.98 1.64 22.24
N ASN A 9 -9.85 1.33 22.89
CA ASN A 9 -8.59 1.19 22.18
C ASN A 9 -8.90 0.34 20.93
N LEU A 10 -8.87 0.96 19.75
CA LEU A 10 -8.79 0.24 18.49
C LEU A 10 -7.44 -0.49 18.55
N LYS A 11 -7.44 -1.66 19.19
CA LYS A 11 -6.34 -2.59 19.13
C LYS A 11 -6.42 -3.22 17.75
N TRP A 12 -5.62 -2.68 16.85
CA TRP A 12 -5.32 -3.27 15.57
C TRP A 12 -4.65 -4.63 15.82
N TYR A 13 -5.36 -5.71 15.55
CA TYR A 13 -4.76 -7.03 15.43
C TYR A 13 -4.49 -7.28 13.95
N ILE A 14 -3.32 -6.86 13.49
CA ILE A 14 -2.82 -7.23 12.18
C ILE A 14 -2.29 -8.66 12.33
N SER A 15 -3.07 -9.64 11.89
CA SER A 15 -2.64 -11.03 11.84
C SER A 15 -1.91 -11.26 10.52
N PHE A 16 -0.62 -11.57 10.57
CA PHE A 16 0.21 -11.82 9.40
C PHE A 16 -0.03 -13.24 8.89
N GLU A 17 -0.71 -13.38 7.75
CA GLU A 17 -0.71 -14.63 7.02
C GLU A 17 0.21 -14.53 5.79
N LEU A 18 1.42 -15.06 5.96
CA LEU A 18 2.47 -15.09 4.91
C LEU A 18 2.08 -16.06 3.79
N ILE A 19 1.84 -15.51 2.59
CA ILE A 19 1.84 -16.23 1.31
C ILE A 19 2.70 -15.43 0.32
N VAL A 20 3.48 -16.16 -0.49
CA VAL A 20 4.76 -15.73 -1.07
C VAL A 20 4.62 -15.39 -2.57
N ARG A 21 5.26 -14.26 -2.96
CA ARG A 21 5.74 -13.86 -4.31
C ARG A 21 4.80 -13.26 -5.38
N SER A 22 3.90 -12.38 -4.95
CA SER A 22 3.58 -11.08 -5.59
C SER A 22 2.59 -10.37 -4.65
N SER A 23 3.08 -9.56 -3.72
CA SER A 23 2.22 -9.14 -2.61
C SER A 23 1.35 -7.95 -2.98
N ASP A 24 0.24 -8.23 -3.66
CA ASP A 24 -1.00 -7.49 -3.38
C ASP A 24 -1.38 -7.86 -1.94
N TYR A 25 -1.06 -6.97 -1.00
CA TYR A 25 -1.49 -7.12 0.38
C TYR A 25 -2.99 -6.77 0.45
N SER A 26 -3.85 -7.78 0.50
CA SER A 26 -5.27 -7.55 0.76
C SER A 26 -5.52 -7.59 2.27
N PHE A 27 -5.91 -6.45 2.82
CA PHE A 27 -6.32 -6.33 4.22
C PHE A 27 -7.84 -6.38 4.25
N SER A 28 -8.41 -7.31 5.00
CA SER A 28 -9.84 -7.29 5.29
C SER A 28 -10.05 -7.01 6.78
N ALA A 29 -10.65 -5.86 7.07
CA ALA A 29 -11.12 -5.51 8.40
C ALA A 29 -12.64 -5.41 8.34
N ASN A 30 -13.33 -6.18 9.16
CA ASN A 30 -14.78 -6.05 9.29
C ASN A 30 -15.08 -4.95 10.30
N ILE A 31 -15.55 -3.80 9.82
CA ILE A 31 -15.94 -2.66 10.65
C ILE A 31 -17.46 -2.64 10.71
N SER A 32 -18.01 -3.07 11.85
CA SER A 32 -19.43 -2.89 12.17
C SER A 32 -19.61 -1.53 12.85
N VAL A 33 -20.50 -0.70 12.30
CA VAL A 33 -20.86 0.59 12.87
C VAL A 33 -22.32 0.49 13.33
N ASP A 34 -22.51 0.42 14.64
CA ASP A 34 -23.84 0.49 15.23
C ASP A 34 -24.18 1.96 15.49
N GLY A 35 -25.28 2.42 14.90
CA GLY A 35 -25.76 3.78 15.03
C GLY A 35 -27.23 3.81 15.44
N CYS A 36 -27.66 4.94 15.96
CA CYS A 36 -29.07 5.15 16.26
C CYS A 36 -29.90 5.25 14.97
N MET A 37 -31.14 4.74 14.97
CA MET A 37 -31.98 4.72 13.76
C MET A 37 -32.44 6.10 13.30
N THR A 38 -32.51 7.08 14.22
CA THR A 38 -32.89 8.46 13.90
C THR A 38 -31.74 9.42 14.19
N SER A 39 -31.65 10.48 13.38
CA SER A 39 -30.58 11.49 13.50
C SER A 39 -30.75 12.45 14.67
N THR A 40 -31.87 12.37 15.39
CA THR A 40 -32.24 13.23 16.53
C THR A 40 -32.01 12.58 17.89
N ILE A 41 -31.51 11.33 17.92
CA ILE A 41 -31.19 10.63 19.17
C ILE A 41 -29.73 10.21 19.18
N TRP A 42 -29.16 10.12 20.37
CA TRP A 42 -27.76 9.81 20.60
C TRP A 42 -27.55 9.11 21.95
N GLY A 43 -26.29 8.83 22.27
CA GLY A 43 -25.87 8.12 23.47
C GLY A 43 -25.64 6.63 23.22
N GLN A 44 -24.95 5.96 24.16
CA GLN A 44 -24.58 4.55 24.05
C GLN A 44 -25.77 3.62 23.80
N TYR A 45 -26.95 4.01 24.31
CA TYR A 45 -28.20 3.26 24.19
C TYR A 45 -29.25 4.01 23.36
N CYS A 46 -28.88 5.05 22.61
CA CYS A 46 -29.78 5.87 21.79
C CYS A 46 -30.99 6.44 22.56
N ASN A 47 -30.79 6.79 23.83
CA ASN A 47 -31.83 7.21 24.76
C ASN A 47 -31.82 8.72 25.02
N GLN A 48 -30.85 9.47 24.48
CA GLN A 48 -30.73 10.91 24.67
C GLN A 48 -31.16 11.64 23.41
N THR A 49 -31.85 12.77 23.56
CA THR A 49 -32.32 13.57 22.43
C THR A 49 -31.30 14.65 22.09
N MET A 50 -31.12 14.89 20.79
CA MET A 50 -30.36 15.97 20.21
C MET A 50 -31.33 17.03 19.68
N TYR A 51 -31.06 18.29 19.99
CA TYR A 51 -31.96 19.41 19.70
C TYR A 51 -31.44 20.23 18.51
N PRO A 52 -32.10 20.20 17.35
CA PRO A 52 -31.70 21.03 16.22
C PRO A 52 -32.04 22.50 16.49
N LEU A 53 -31.08 23.40 16.23
CA LEU A 53 -31.32 24.84 16.26
C LEU A 53 -32.07 25.26 15.00
N SER A 54 -33.15 26.03 15.17
CA SER A 54 -33.97 26.51 14.05
C SER A 54 -33.47 27.88 13.60
N CYS A 55 -33.10 27.99 12.32
CA CYS A 55 -32.53 29.21 11.74
C CYS A 55 -33.58 30.08 11.05
N SER A 56 -33.48 31.40 11.24
CA SER A 56 -34.18 32.40 10.45
C SER A 56 -33.19 33.41 9.87
N LEU A 57 -33.43 33.83 8.62
CA LEU A 57 -32.69 34.93 8.01
C LEU A 57 -33.09 36.24 8.67
N PHE A 58 -32.11 36.95 9.24
CA PHE A 58 -32.30 38.27 9.82
C PHE A 58 -31.65 39.30 8.89
N ASP A 59 -32.42 39.87 7.97
CA ASP A 59 -31.97 41.00 7.18
C ASP A 59 -31.94 42.25 8.08
N HIS A 60 -30.76 42.86 8.24
CA HIS A 60 -30.58 44.03 9.09
C HIS A 60 -31.22 45.27 8.43
N HIS A 61 -32.54 45.40 8.51
CA HIS A 61 -33.29 46.62 8.21
C HIS A 61 -34.25 46.94 9.35
N SER A 62 -33.72 47.33 10.52
CA SER A 62 -34.31 48.40 11.35
C SER A 62 -33.60 48.57 12.71
N ARG A 63 -33.55 49.85 13.14
CA ARG A 63 -33.11 50.42 14.43
C ARG A 63 -31.62 50.68 14.63
N ALA A 64 -31.08 51.55 13.77
CA ALA A 64 -30.12 52.54 14.22
C ALA A 64 -30.88 53.71 14.86
N ALA A 65 -31.12 53.64 16.17
CA ALA A 65 -31.38 54.83 16.97
C ALA A 65 -30.12 55.11 17.79
N SER A 66 -29.46 56.23 17.44
CA SER A 66 -28.34 56.89 18.09
C SER A 66 -27.06 56.05 18.33
N LEU A 67 -26.08 56.21 17.44
CA LEU A 67 -24.76 56.76 17.78
C LEU A 67 -24.08 57.18 16.46
N SER A 68 -23.59 58.41 16.43
CA SER A 68 -23.06 59.11 15.27
C SER A 68 -21.68 58.63 14.81
N ASN A 69 -21.49 58.68 13.49
CA ASN A 69 -20.24 58.72 12.72
C ASN A 69 -19.41 57.43 12.60
N VAL A 70 -19.57 56.73 11.47
CA VAL A 70 -18.53 56.40 10.47
C VAL A 70 -19.21 55.51 9.41
N ASP A 71 -19.29 56.01 8.18
CA ASP A 71 -19.82 55.29 7.01
C ASP A 71 -18.84 54.21 6.54
N PHE A 72 -19.23 52.94 6.65
CA PHE A 72 -18.91 51.84 5.72
C PHE A 72 -19.90 50.69 5.99
N THR A 73 -21.06 50.72 5.35
CA THR A 73 -22.03 49.63 5.41
C THR A 73 -21.60 48.47 4.49
N THR A 74 -20.77 47.55 4.98
CA THR A 74 -20.66 46.21 4.38
C THR A 74 -21.84 45.39 4.86
N SER A 75 -22.80 45.12 3.98
CA SER A 75 -23.97 44.29 4.24
C SER A 75 -23.56 42.83 4.43
N GLN A 76 -23.18 42.46 5.66
CA GLN A 76 -22.93 41.06 6.04
C GLN A 76 -24.28 40.36 6.26
N SER A 77 -24.48 39.18 5.65
CA SER A 77 -25.63 38.34 5.93
C SER A 77 -25.38 37.55 7.22
N VAL A 78 -26.28 37.71 8.20
CA VAL A 78 -26.20 37.00 9.48
C VAL A 78 -27.41 36.10 9.61
N ILE A 79 -27.17 34.79 9.67
CA ILE A 79 -28.22 33.80 9.93
C ILE A 79 -28.25 33.55 11.43
N SER A 80 -29.40 33.82 12.07
CA SER A 80 -29.58 33.60 13.50
C SER A 80 -30.39 32.34 13.73
N CYS A 81 -29.87 31.44 14.55
CA CYS A 81 -30.47 30.15 14.86
C CYS A 81 -30.72 30.05 16.37
N GLY A 82 -31.94 29.75 16.77
CA GLY A 82 -32.35 29.73 18.18
C GLY A 82 -32.99 28.41 18.58
N ASP A 83 -32.96 28.13 19.88
CA ASP A 83 -33.86 27.17 20.53
C ASP A 83 -35.25 27.81 20.70
N SER A 84 -36.31 26.99 20.65
CA SER A 84 -37.70 27.47 20.71
C SER A 84 -38.18 27.85 22.12
N GLY A 85 -37.33 27.68 23.14
CA GLY A 85 -37.64 28.06 24.53
C GLY A 85 -36.44 28.06 25.48
N ILE A 86 -36.69 28.46 26.73
CA ILE A 86 -35.71 28.40 27.83
C ILE A 86 -35.65 26.96 28.34
N SER A 87 -34.44 26.40 28.42
CA SER A 87 -34.19 25.03 28.85
C SER A 87 -33.48 25.00 30.20
N CYS A 88 -33.99 24.22 31.15
CA CYS A 88 -33.44 24.12 32.50
C CYS A 88 -32.84 22.74 32.78
N HIS A 89 -31.58 22.68 33.20
CA HIS A 89 -30.84 21.44 33.46
C HIS A 89 -30.20 21.45 34.83
N GLY A 90 -30.04 20.26 35.42
CA GLY A 90 -29.25 20.06 36.63
C GLY A 90 -27.76 20.30 36.38
N VAL A 91 -27.01 20.45 37.47
CA VAL A 91 -25.55 20.53 37.41
C VAL A 91 -24.99 19.19 36.90
N ASP A 92 -23.99 19.25 36.02
CA ASP A 92 -23.38 18.11 35.31
C ASP A 92 -24.30 17.37 34.31
N GLU A 93 -25.53 17.85 34.10
CA GLU A 93 -26.40 17.36 33.02
C GLU A 93 -26.04 18.05 31.70
N GLN A 94 -25.70 17.26 30.68
CA GLN A 94 -25.37 17.77 29.36
C GLN A 94 -26.61 17.84 28.45
N LYS A 95 -26.83 19.01 27.82
CA LYS A 95 -27.77 19.13 26.69
C LYS A 95 -27.02 19.39 25.41
N VAL A 96 -27.48 18.73 24.34
CA VAL A 96 -26.78 18.71 23.06
C VAL A 96 -27.62 19.32 21.97
N TYR A 97 -27.01 20.24 21.24
CA TYR A 97 -27.58 20.94 20.12
C TYR A 97 -26.87 20.56 18.82
N SER A 98 -27.60 20.64 17.70
CA SER A 98 -27.01 20.54 16.36
C SER A 98 -27.36 21.75 15.50
N LEU A 99 -26.41 22.19 14.70
CA LEU A 99 -26.58 23.26 13.71
C LEU A 99 -26.02 22.80 12.38
N ASP A 100 -26.82 22.88 11.32
CA ASP A 100 -26.37 22.59 9.96
C ASP A 100 -25.91 23.89 9.29
N VAL A 101 -24.62 23.95 8.96
CA VAL A 101 -24.00 25.06 8.24
C VAL A 101 -23.99 24.71 6.75
N MET A 102 -24.72 25.48 5.95
CA MET A 102 -25.01 25.15 4.56
C MET A 102 -24.09 25.87 3.56
N ASP A 103 -23.75 27.12 3.83
CA ASP A 103 -22.86 27.95 3.00
C ASP A 103 -21.54 28.22 3.72
N LEU A 104 -20.50 28.62 2.97
CA LEU A 104 -19.14 28.85 3.47
C LEU A 104 -19.12 30.02 4.45
N PRO A 105 -19.12 29.77 5.77
CA PRO A 105 -19.20 30.85 6.74
C PRO A 105 -17.81 31.40 7.05
N GLU A 106 -17.74 32.68 7.35
CA GLU A 106 -16.53 33.30 7.93
C GLU A 106 -16.42 32.99 9.41
N GLN A 107 -17.56 33.01 10.12
CA GLN A 107 -17.58 32.88 11.56
C GLN A 107 -18.87 32.22 12.04
N LEU A 108 -18.76 31.36 13.04
CA LEU A 108 -19.88 30.78 13.78
C LEU A 108 -19.76 31.13 15.25
N THR A 109 -20.78 31.81 15.78
CA THR A 109 -20.80 32.30 17.15
C THR A 109 -21.96 31.67 17.91
N ILE A 110 -21.69 31.00 19.04
CA ILE A 110 -22.70 30.45 19.94
C ILE A 110 -22.73 31.27 21.24
N THR A 111 -23.93 31.67 21.63
CA THR A 111 -24.21 32.49 22.82
C THR A 111 -25.31 31.86 23.66
N ALA A 112 -25.21 31.99 24.98
CA ALA A 112 -26.31 31.71 25.90
C ALA A 112 -27.00 33.03 26.27
N ARG A 113 -28.33 33.05 26.22
CA ARG A 113 -29.19 34.18 26.63
C ARG A 113 -30.14 33.75 27.74
N ASN A 114 -30.61 34.72 28.52
CA ASN A 114 -31.59 34.51 29.60
C ASN A 114 -31.12 33.45 30.62
N VAL A 115 -29.83 33.48 30.96
CA VAL A 115 -29.25 32.57 31.95
C VAL A 115 -29.81 32.93 33.33
N SER A 116 -30.50 31.99 33.96
CA SER A 116 -31.10 32.14 35.28
C SER A 116 -30.90 30.87 36.09
N VAL A 117 -30.79 30.99 37.41
CA VAL A 117 -30.66 29.86 38.33
C VAL A 117 -31.96 29.73 39.10
N ASN A 118 -32.58 28.56 39.03
CA ASN A 118 -33.74 28.24 39.84
C ASN A 118 -33.25 27.62 41.16
N SER A 119 -32.97 28.47 42.16
CA SER A 119 -32.53 28.09 43.51
C SER A 119 -33.19 28.99 44.56
N ASN A 120 -33.47 28.44 45.74
CA ASN A 120 -34.01 29.18 46.89
C ASN A 120 -32.98 30.10 47.57
N ASP A 121 -31.69 29.95 47.22
CA ASP A 121 -30.59 30.78 47.72
C ASP A 121 -30.22 31.87 46.71
N ASN A 122 -29.82 33.06 47.20
CA ASN A 122 -29.26 34.16 46.40
C ASN A 122 -27.87 33.79 45.82
N VAL A 123 -27.81 32.78 44.96
CA VAL A 123 -26.59 32.38 44.25
C VAL A 123 -26.39 33.31 43.08
N ASN A 124 -25.22 33.94 43.01
CA ASN A 124 -24.86 34.79 41.88
C ASN A 124 -24.69 33.92 40.61
N VAL A 125 -25.53 34.15 39.60
CA VAL A 125 -25.58 33.38 38.35
C VAL A 125 -24.23 33.34 37.62
N SER A 126 -23.43 34.41 37.74
CA SER A 126 -22.11 34.53 37.11
C SER A 126 -21.02 33.66 37.74
N SER A 127 -21.30 33.02 38.89
CA SER A 127 -20.34 32.15 39.58
C SER A 127 -20.35 30.70 39.08
N ILE A 128 -21.39 30.30 38.34
CA ILE A 128 -21.51 28.94 37.81
C ILE A 128 -21.06 28.95 36.34
N PRO A 129 -19.95 28.28 35.98
CA PRO A 129 -19.50 28.22 34.59
C PRO A 129 -20.45 27.39 33.74
N LEU A 130 -20.85 27.95 32.58
CA LEU A 130 -21.70 27.28 31.60
C LEU A 130 -20.82 26.86 30.43
N MET A 131 -20.20 25.68 30.55
CA MET A 131 -19.23 25.19 29.57
C MET A 131 -19.92 24.71 28.31
N CYS A 132 -19.51 25.22 27.16
CA CYS A 132 -19.92 24.76 25.84
C CYS A 132 -18.75 24.08 25.14
N TYR A 133 -18.98 22.88 24.62
CA TYR A 133 -18.04 22.10 23.84
C TYR A 133 -18.58 21.91 22.42
N ALA A 134 -17.81 22.26 21.40
CA ALA A 134 -18.20 22.16 20.01
C ALA A 134 -17.33 21.16 19.23
N ARG A 135 -17.94 20.48 18.26
CA ARG A 135 -17.24 19.58 17.35
C ARG A 135 -17.93 19.47 15.99
N HIS A 136 -17.14 19.44 14.92
CA HIS A 136 -17.64 19.30 13.55
C HIS A 136 -17.84 17.82 13.17
N GLY A 137 -19.01 17.49 12.61
CA GLY A 137 -19.32 16.16 12.07
C GLY A 137 -19.36 15.02 13.09
N ALA A 138 -19.10 15.29 14.36
CA ALA A 138 -19.04 14.29 15.43
C ALA A 138 -19.48 14.89 16.77
N MET A 139 -19.86 14.00 17.68
CA MET A 139 -20.34 14.37 19.01
C MET A 139 -19.22 14.91 19.92
N PRO A 140 -19.37 16.11 20.53
CA PRO A 140 -18.44 16.63 21.51
C PRO A 140 -18.67 16.01 22.89
N SER A 141 -17.62 15.98 23.70
CA SER A 141 -17.64 15.62 25.11
C SER A 141 -16.58 16.41 25.87
N VAL A 142 -16.63 16.39 27.21
CA VAL A 142 -15.61 17.04 28.05
C VAL A 142 -14.20 16.54 27.71
N ALA A 143 -14.04 15.24 27.43
CA ALA A 143 -12.76 14.64 27.09
C ALA A 143 -12.32 14.84 25.63
N LEU A 144 -13.26 15.09 24.72
CA LEU A 144 -12.99 15.17 23.28
C LEU A 144 -13.89 16.21 22.62
N HIS A 145 -13.32 17.35 22.27
CA HIS A 145 -13.97 18.49 21.63
C HIS A 145 -12.97 19.24 20.74
N ASP A 146 -13.46 20.01 19.79
CA ASP A 146 -12.63 20.85 18.91
C ASP A 146 -12.46 22.25 19.51
N TYR A 147 -13.54 22.81 20.05
CA TYR A 147 -13.56 24.12 20.69
C TYR A 147 -14.33 24.09 22.01
N SER A 148 -13.95 24.96 22.95
CA SER A 148 -14.71 25.14 24.19
C SER A 148 -14.70 26.59 24.68
N SER A 149 -15.76 26.99 25.36
CA SER A 149 -15.87 28.31 26.00
C SER A 149 -16.86 28.27 27.17
N ASP A 150 -16.65 29.17 28.14
CA ASP A 150 -17.61 29.45 29.21
C ASP A 150 -18.58 30.53 28.73
N LEU A 151 -19.80 30.12 28.37
CA LEU A 151 -20.81 30.99 27.76
C LEU A 151 -21.32 32.10 28.70
N ASN A 152 -21.05 32.01 30.01
CA ASN A 152 -21.35 33.08 30.95
C ASN A 152 -20.31 34.21 30.92
N LYS A 153 -19.09 33.95 30.44
CA LYS A 153 -18.00 34.93 30.34
C LYS A 153 -17.85 35.48 28.92
N ALA A 154 -17.86 34.59 27.93
CA ALA A 154 -17.64 34.96 26.55
C ALA A 154 -18.39 34.02 25.59
N PRO A 155 -18.86 34.53 24.44
CA PRO A 155 -19.40 33.68 23.39
C PRO A 155 -18.35 32.68 22.89
N LEU A 156 -18.80 31.52 22.44
CA LEU A 156 -17.95 30.60 21.68
C LEU A 156 -17.87 31.09 20.23
N VAL A 157 -16.68 31.45 19.76
CA VAL A 157 -16.44 31.95 18.40
C VAL A 157 -15.55 30.97 17.64
N ILE A 158 -16.03 30.51 16.49
CA ILE A 158 -15.31 29.60 15.59
C ILE A 158 -15.07 30.35 14.28
N ASN A 159 -13.80 30.57 13.96
CA ASN A 159 -13.39 31.25 12.73
C ASN A 159 -13.22 30.23 11.58
N SER A 160 -13.65 30.61 10.38
CA SER A 160 -13.69 29.79 9.17
C SER A 160 -14.22 28.35 9.39
N PRO A 161 -15.45 28.17 9.91
CA PRO A 161 -16.03 26.85 10.17
C PRO A 161 -16.12 25.98 8.91
N ASN A 162 -16.01 24.66 9.11
CA ASN A 162 -16.31 23.68 8.06
C ASN A 162 -17.83 23.59 7.81
N LEU A 163 -18.18 23.32 6.56
CA LEU A 163 -19.52 23.04 6.05
C LEU A 163 -20.06 21.74 6.65
N GLY A 164 -21.37 21.70 6.85
CA GLY A 164 -22.09 20.55 7.37
C GLY A 164 -22.46 20.70 8.84
N ARG A 165 -22.70 19.56 9.49
CA ARG A 165 -23.30 19.53 10.82
C ARG A 165 -22.29 19.79 11.92
N TRP A 166 -22.60 20.77 12.77
CA TRP A 166 -21.90 21.05 14.02
C TRP A 166 -22.73 20.58 15.21
N PHE A 167 -22.06 20.03 16.21
CA PHE A 167 -22.67 19.59 17.46
C PHE A 167 -22.10 20.40 18.62
N PHE A 168 -22.97 20.80 19.54
CA PHE A 168 -22.63 21.60 20.72
C PHE A 168 -23.17 20.91 21.97
N ALA A 169 -22.31 20.56 22.92
CA ALA A 169 -22.70 20.07 24.23
C ALA A 169 -22.51 21.18 25.27
N ILE A 170 -23.58 21.56 25.96
CA ILE A 170 -23.56 22.55 27.02
C ILE A 170 -23.72 21.84 28.35
N VAL A 171 -22.77 22.07 29.26
CA VAL A 171 -22.68 21.42 30.58
C VAL A 171 -22.48 22.49 31.65
N PRO A 172 -23.48 22.70 32.53
CA PRO A 172 -23.30 23.53 33.72
C PRO A 172 -22.37 22.80 34.71
N THR A 173 -21.22 23.39 35.07
CA THR A 173 -20.20 22.71 35.91
C THR A 173 -20.23 23.24 37.34
N ASN A 174 -20.15 22.36 38.35
CA ASN A 174 -20.15 22.76 39.77
C ASN A 174 -18.80 23.38 40.20
N PRO A 175 -18.76 24.61 40.71
CA PRO A 175 -17.58 25.16 41.37
C PRO A 175 -17.50 24.63 42.82
N GLY A 176 -17.34 23.32 42.99
CA GLY A 176 -16.87 22.69 44.23
C GLY A 176 -17.69 22.86 45.53
N ALA A 177 -18.88 23.48 45.53
CA ALA A 177 -19.65 23.71 46.76
C ALA A 177 -21.18 23.91 46.60
N MET A 178 -21.82 23.50 45.49
CA MET A 178 -23.28 23.64 45.34
C MET A 178 -24.05 22.34 45.60
N ARG A 179 -25.23 22.48 46.24
CA ARG A 179 -26.19 21.39 46.47
C ARG A 179 -26.73 20.82 45.14
N ASN A 180 -27.01 19.51 45.14
CA ASN A 180 -27.50 18.71 44.00
C ASN A 180 -28.85 19.16 43.38
N GLU A 181 -29.56 20.14 43.93
CA GLU A 181 -30.89 20.56 43.47
C GLU A 181 -30.91 21.84 42.63
N THR A 182 -29.74 22.42 42.35
CA THR A 182 -29.66 23.66 41.56
C THR A 182 -29.87 23.37 40.07
N ARG A 183 -30.82 24.08 39.45
CA ARG A 183 -31.10 23.99 38.01
C ARG A 183 -30.78 25.29 37.32
N ILE A 184 -30.05 25.22 36.21
CA ILE A 184 -29.68 26.38 35.39
C ILE A 184 -30.53 26.39 34.14
N CYS A 185 -31.23 27.50 33.95
CA CYS A 185 -32.10 27.75 32.81
C CYS A 185 -31.40 28.70 31.84
N TYR A 186 -31.32 28.33 30.56
CA TYR A 186 -30.73 29.16 29.51
C TYR A 186 -31.42 28.93 28.17
N SER A 187 -31.25 29.89 27.27
CA SER A 187 -31.61 29.78 25.85
C SER A 187 -30.36 29.90 25.00
N VAL A 188 -30.24 29.13 23.93
CA VAL A 188 -29.05 29.13 23.07
C VAL A 188 -29.37 29.84 21.77
N THR A 189 -28.48 30.74 21.36
CA THR A 189 -28.54 31.40 20.06
C THR A 189 -27.21 31.23 19.34
N GLY A 190 -27.25 30.63 18.15
CA GLY A 190 -26.14 30.55 17.20
C GLY A 190 -26.29 31.61 16.12
N GLN A 191 -25.18 32.22 15.71
CA GLN A 191 -25.11 33.18 14.62
C GLN A 191 -24.07 32.70 13.61
N VAL A 192 -24.48 32.55 12.35
CA VAL A 192 -23.59 32.22 11.23
C VAL A 192 -23.38 33.50 10.43
N PHE A 193 -22.11 33.91 10.29
CA PHE A 193 -21.72 35.09 9.53
C PHE A 193 -21.19 34.65 8.17
N GLU A 194 -21.76 35.23 7.11
CA GLU A 194 -21.40 34.95 5.73
C GLU A 194 -20.94 36.20 5.00
N CYS A 195 -19.98 36.03 4.09
CA CYS A 195 -19.51 37.12 3.26
C CYS A 195 -20.47 37.44 2.11
N PRO A 196 -20.52 38.72 1.69
CA PRO A 196 -21.15 39.10 0.43
C PRO A 196 -20.61 38.30 -0.76
N SER A 197 -21.43 38.16 -1.80
CA SER A 197 -21.06 37.50 -3.05
C SER A 197 -19.74 38.03 -3.60
N GLY A 198 -18.79 37.12 -3.88
CA GLY A 198 -17.47 37.46 -4.43
C GLY A 198 -16.42 37.90 -3.41
N LYS A 199 -16.73 37.87 -2.10
CA LYS A 199 -15.78 38.19 -1.02
C LYS A 199 -15.53 37.01 -0.08
N ALA A 200 -14.35 36.96 0.51
CA ALA A 200 -13.91 35.95 1.49
C ALA A 200 -12.73 36.43 2.34
N GLY A 201 -12.36 35.61 3.33
CA GLY A 201 -11.27 35.86 4.27
C GLY A 201 -11.68 36.83 5.37
N PHE A 202 -10.79 37.03 6.34
CA PHE A 202 -11.09 37.78 7.55
C PHE A 202 -11.76 39.14 7.27
N ASN A 203 -12.94 39.38 7.85
CA ASN A 203 -13.78 40.55 7.62
C ASN A 203 -14.27 40.74 6.16
N CYS A 204 -14.27 39.68 5.34
CA CYS A 204 -14.72 39.69 3.95
C CYS A 204 -13.96 40.68 3.05
N THR A 205 -12.66 40.85 3.30
CA THR A 205 -11.87 41.86 2.59
C THR A 205 -11.44 41.41 1.20
N PHE A 206 -11.14 40.12 1.02
CA PHE A 206 -10.46 39.60 -0.16
C PHE A 206 -11.44 39.08 -1.22
N GLU A 207 -10.99 39.07 -2.47
CA GLU A 207 -11.77 38.53 -3.58
C GLU A 207 -11.87 36.99 -3.56
N ARG A 208 -13.08 36.51 -3.89
CA ARG A 208 -13.41 35.10 -4.08
C ARG A 208 -13.97 34.88 -5.47
N HIS A 209 -13.31 34.01 -6.23
CA HIS A 209 -13.69 33.63 -7.59
C HIS A 209 -14.23 32.21 -7.62
N ALA A 210 -15.43 32.02 -8.19
CA ALA A 210 -15.96 30.69 -8.45
C ALA A 210 -15.38 30.14 -9.76
N LEU A 211 -14.96 28.87 -9.74
CA LEU A 211 -14.50 28.15 -10.90
C LEU A 211 -15.60 27.21 -11.42
N GLU A 212 -15.95 27.35 -12.69
CA GLU A 212 -16.86 26.48 -13.41
C GLU A 212 -16.16 25.20 -13.86
N THR A 213 -16.85 24.08 -13.71
CA THR A 213 -16.36 22.77 -14.15
C THR A 213 -16.58 22.61 -15.66
N VAL A 214 -15.50 22.44 -16.42
CA VAL A 214 -15.57 22.14 -17.86
C VAL A 214 -15.12 20.70 -18.10
N ILE A 215 -16.02 19.88 -18.64
CA ILE A 215 -15.77 18.46 -18.93
C ILE A 215 -14.89 18.35 -20.19
N ARG A 216 -13.84 17.52 -20.12
CA ARG A 216 -12.97 17.26 -21.27
C ARG A 216 -13.65 16.26 -22.23
N LYS A 217 -13.75 16.63 -23.52
CA LYS A 217 -14.58 15.93 -24.53
C LYS A 217 -14.05 14.55 -24.96
N ASP A 218 -12.76 14.27 -24.77
CA ASP A 218 -12.09 13.04 -25.25
C ASP A 218 -11.45 12.21 -24.11
N SER A 219 -11.88 12.39 -22.87
CA SER A 219 -11.25 11.77 -21.69
C SER A 219 -12.12 10.73 -20.99
N ILE A 220 -11.47 9.99 -20.08
CA ILE A 220 -12.10 9.09 -19.11
C ILE A 220 -13.21 9.87 -18.36
N PRO A 221 -14.37 9.25 -18.05
CA PRO A 221 -15.48 9.94 -17.40
C PRO A 221 -15.06 10.64 -16.10
N PHE A 222 -15.59 11.85 -15.94
CA PHE A 222 -15.40 12.77 -14.81
C PHE A 222 -14.02 13.45 -14.71
N GLU A 223 -13.20 13.41 -15.77
CA GLU A 223 -12.09 14.35 -15.90
C GLU A 223 -12.58 15.74 -16.31
N SER A 224 -12.10 16.76 -15.62
CA SER A 224 -12.53 18.15 -15.84
C SER A 224 -11.41 19.13 -15.53
N TYR A 225 -11.47 20.28 -16.18
CA TYR A 225 -10.67 21.46 -15.83
C TYR A 225 -11.58 22.57 -15.34
N PHE A 226 -11.04 23.45 -14.52
CA PHE A 226 -11.79 24.48 -13.82
C PHE A 226 -11.38 25.86 -14.32
N LEU A 227 -12.36 26.66 -14.75
CA LEU A 227 -12.14 28.01 -15.28
C LEU A 227 -12.96 29.04 -14.49
N PRO A 228 -12.46 30.27 -14.28
CA PRO A 228 -13.21 31.31 -13.57
C PRO A 228 -14.47 31.73 -14.36
N VAL A 229 -15.60 31.85 -13.66
CA VAL A 229 -16.93 32.20 -14.22
C VAL A 229 -16.95 33.61 -14.84
N SER A 230 -16.03 34.50 -14.47
CA SER A 230 -15.98 35.88 -14.96
C SER A 230 -14.53 36.32 -15.21
N GLY A 231 -14.10 36.28 -16.47
CA GLY A 231 -12.78 36.74 -16.91
C GLY A 231 -12.63 36.72 -18.42
N PRO A 232 -11.69 37.50 -19.01
CA PRO A 232 -11.39 37.46 -20.43
C PRO A 232 -10.56 36.21 -20.75
N VAL A 233 -11.20 35.05 -20.73
CA VAL A 233 -10.55 33.77 -21.06
C VAL A 233 -11.16 33.25 -22.34
N SER A 234 -10.31 32.95 -23.34
CA SER A 234 -10.79 32.30 -24.56
C SER A 234 -11.28 30.90 -24.22
N SER A 235 -12.39 30.46 -24.81
CA SER A 235 -13.05 29.18 -24.50
C SER A 235 -12.23 27.92 -24.80
N GLU A 236 -10.98 28.06 -25.25
CA GLU A 236 -10.09 26.98 -25.67
C GLU A 236 -8.84 26.82 -24.79
N SER A 237 -8.54 27.76 -23.87
CA SER A 237 -7.37 27.65 -22.99
C SER A 237 -7.71 27.02 -21.63
N VAL A 238 -6.98 25.97 -21.25
CA VAL A 238 -7.08 25.30 -19.92
C VAL A 238 -6.51 26.15 -18.79
N ASN A 239 -5.68 27.14 -19.13
CA ASN A 239 -4.97 28.00 -18.19
C ASN A 239 -5.65 29.36 -18.11
N PHE A 240 -5.71 29.96 -16.92
CA PHE A 240 -6.20 31.31 -16.72
C PHE A 240 -5.14 32.21 -16.04
N PRO A 241 -5.08 33.51 -16.37
CA PRO A 241 -4.14 34.44 -15.77
C PRO A 241 -4.58 34.85 -14.35
N LEU A 242 -3.62 34.95 -13.42
CA LEU A 242 -3.90 35.32 -12.02
C LEU A 242 -3.94 36.85 -11.80
N GLU A 243 -3.20 37.63 -12.57
CA GLU A 243 -3.05 39.07 -12.37
C GLU A 243 -4.38 39.86 -12.51
N PRO A 244 -5.30 39.53 -13.44
CA PRO A 244 -6.60 40.20 -13.52
C PRO A 244 -7.55 39.85 -12.37
N LEU A 245 -7.30 38.73 -11.68
CA LEU A 245 -8.14 38.16 -10.62
C LEU A 245 -7.57 38.41 -9.22
N SER A 246 -6.38 39.01 -9.15
CA SER A 246 -5.72 39.39 -7.90
C SER A 246 -6.16 40.81 -7.50
N ASP A 247 -6.44 41.00 -6.20
CA ASP A 247 -6.92 42.28 -5.64
C ASP A 247 -6.04 43.47 -6.08
N LYS A 248 -6.59 44.38 -6.89
CA LYS A 248 -5.96 45.69 -7.19
C LYS A 248 -6.19 46.66 -6.04
N PHE A 249 -5.53 46.44 -4.91
CA PHE A 249 -5.59 47.42 -3.82
C PHE A 249 -4.81 48.69 -4.18
N SER A 250 -5.39 49.86 -3.90
CA SER A 250 -4.69 51.14 -4.05
C SER A 250 -3.58 51.23 -2.99
N ARG A 251 -2.37 51.59 -3.45
CA ARG A 251 -1.11 51.74 -2.68
C ARG A 251 -1.20 52.77 -1.55
N THR A 252 -1.99 52.54 -0.50
CA THR A 252 -2.08 53.49 0.62
C THR A 252 -1.91 52.88 2.01
N VAL A 253 -1.84 51.56 2.16
CA VAL A 253 -1.51 50.93 3.46
C VAL A 253 -0.60 49.72 3.22
N GLU A 254 0.45 49.58 4.04
CA GLU A 254 1.34 48.42 4.10
C GLU A 254 0.56 47.15 4.53
N THR A 255 -0.27 46.59 3.67
CA THR A 255 -0.88 45.28 3.93
C THR A 255 0.05 44.18 3.44
N LYS A 256 0.91 43.71 4.36
CA LYS A 256 1.55 42.41 4.22
C LYS A 256 0.45 41.35 4.12
N ASN A 257 0.51 40.48 3.11
CA ASN A 257 -0.36 39.30 2.87
C ASN A 257 -1.70 39.57 2.16
N LEU A 258 -1.64 39.73 0.83
CA LEU A 258 -2.83 39.70 -0.04
C LEU A 258 -3.29 38.25 -0.26
N TRP A 259 -4.60 38.01 -0.14
CA TRP A 259 -5.21 36.71 -0.40
C TRP A 259 -6.14 36.77 -1.62
N THR A 260 -6.22 35.67 -2.35
CA THR A 260 -7.22 35.46 -3.40
C THR A 260 -7.77 34.04 -3.27
N TYR A 261 -9.09 33.92 -3.21
CA TYR A 261 -9.75 32.64 -2.99
C TYR A 261 -10.39 32.11 -4.27
N PHE A 262 -10.19 30.83 -4.56
CA PHE A 262 -10.84 30.11 -5.64
C PHE A 262 -11.71 29.01 -5.09
N LEU A 263 -12.96 28.97 -5.55
CA LEU A 263 -13.95 27.99 -5.13
C LEU A 263 -14.23 27.02 -6.28
N LEU A 264 -14.08 25.72 -6.05
CA LEU A 264 -14.47 24.70 -7.02
C LEU A 264 -15.29 23.61 -6.36
N ASN A 265 -16.14 22.95 -7.16
CA ASN A 265 -16.97 21.85 -6.69
C ASN A 265 -16.55 20.55 -7.40
N VAL A 266 -16.11 19.55 -6.62
CA VAL A 266 -15.77 18.23 -7.15
C VAL A 266 -17.05 17.38 -7.17
N PRO A 267 -17.56 16.98 -8.35
CA PRO A 267 -18.78 16.20 -8.43
C PRO A 267 -18.57 14.78 -7.87
N ARG A 268 -19.66 14.15 -7.41
CA ARG A 268 -19.62 12.81 -6.79
C ARG A 268 -18.87 11.77 -7.62
N GLY A 269 -19.09 11.75 -8.93
CA GLY A 269 -18.42 10.80 -9.84
C GLY A 269 -16.92 11.04 -10.02
N ALA A 270 -16.41 12.23 -9.70
CA ALA A 270 -14.98 12.56 -9.76
C ALA A 270 -14.24 12.29 -8.43
N ALA A 271 -14.97 11.96 -7.36
CA ALA A 271 -14.37 11.55 -6.09
C ALA A 271 -13.46 10.34 -6.31
N GLY A 272 -12.37 10.26 -5.54
CA GLY A 272 -11.33 9.23 -5.69
C GLY A 272 -10.37 9.46 -6.87
N GLY A 273 -10.58 10.51 -7.68
CA GLY A 273 -9.58 11.03 -8.62
C GLY A 273 -8.53 11.91 -7.92
N ASN A 274 -7.79 12.70 -8.70
CA ASN A 274 -6.68 13.52 -8.20
C ASN A 274 -6.81 14.96 -8.73
N ILE A 275 -6.69 15.96 -7.85
CA ILE A 275 -6.62 17.36 -8.27
C ILE A 275 -5.19 17.66 -8.69
N HIS A 276 -5.02 18.16 -9.92
CA HIS A 276 -3.76 18.68 -10.43
C HIS A 276 -3.78 20.21 -10.39
N ILE A 277 -2.78 20.80 -9.76
CA ILE A 277 -2.58 22.25 -9.73
C ILE A 277 -1.23 22.55 -10.34
N HIS A 278 -1.28 23.39 -11.36
CA HIS A 278 -0.11 23.80 -12.11
C HIS A 278 -0.12 25.33 -12.22
N ILE A 279 0.93 25.96 -11.72
CA ILE A 279 1.18 27.40 -11.86
C ILE A 279 2.49 27.61 -12.59
N THR A 280 2.47 28.42 -13.65
CA THR A 280 3.66 28.82 -14.40
C THR A 280 3.78 30.32 -14.43
N SER A 281 4.98 30.84 -14.21
CA SER A 281 5.28 32.25 -14.36
C SER A 281 6.59 32.45 -15.12
N LYS A 282 6.73 33.61 -15.76
CA LYS A 282 8.00 34.04 -16.37
C LYS A 282 9.03 34.47 -15.33
N THR A 283 8.56 34.82 -14.13
CA THR A 283 9.38 35.27 -13.00
C THR A 283 9.19 34.36 -11.80
N LYS A 284 9.92 34.66 -10.72
CA LYS A 284 9.91 33.84 -9.51
C LYS A 284 8.52 33.86 -8.86
N ILE A 285 7.94 32.68 -8.66
CA ILE A 285 6.64 32.50 -8.01
C ILE A 285 6.78 32.77 -6.50
N ASN A 286 6.16 33.87 -6.05
CA ASN A 286 6.06 34.26 -4.64
C ASN A 286 4.63 34.05 -4.12
N TYR A 287 4.02 32.91 -4.46
CA TYR A 287 2.70 32.51 -3.96
C TYR A 287 2.82 31.32 -3.01
N GLU A 288 2.05 31.39 -1.93
CA GLU A 288 1.75 30.26 -1.08
C GLU A 288 0.32 29.80 -1.35
N ILE A 289 0.10 28.49 -1.35
CA ILE A 289 -1.20 27.92 -1.71
C ILE A 289 -1.71 27.13 -0.52
N TYR A 290 -2.92 27.46 -0.08
CA TYR A 290 -3.63 26.77 0.98
C TYR A 290 -4.88 26.14 0.37
N ALA A 291 -5.22 24.92 0.75
CA ALA A 291 -6.46 24.28 0.31
C ALA A 291 -7.22 23.72 1.51
N LYS A 292 -8.54 23.79 1.46
CA LYS A 292 -9.43 23.25 2.48
C LYS A 292 -10.72 22.71 1.88
N VAL A 293 -11.18 21.57 2.37
CA VAL A 293 -12.41 20.91 1.94
C VAL A 293 -13.57 21.37 2.81
N GLY A 294 -14.59 21.92 2.17
CA GLY A 294 -15.79 22.41 2.85
C GLY A 294 -15.52 23.56 3.81
N GLY A 295 -14.46 24.35 3.62
CA GLY A 295 -14.19 25.52 4.46
C GLY A 295 -13.27 26.50 3.74
N SER A 296 -13.13 27.71 4.27
CA SER A 296 -12.14 28.67 3.79
C SER A 296 -10.79 28.44 4.48
N PRO A 297 -9.67 28.31 3.74
CA PRO A 297 -8.36 28.20 4.35
C PRO A 297 -7.93 29.54 4.98
N SER A 298 -7.21 29.43 6.10
CA SER A 298 -6.61 30.57 6.81
C SER A 298 -5.19 30.22 7.29
N LEU A 299 -4.50 31.16 7.92
CA LEU A 299 -3.18 30.93 8.54
C LEU A 299 -3.21 30.07 9.79
N GLU A 300 -4.40 29.70 10.27
CA GLU A 300 -4.59 28.86 11.46
C GLU A 300 -5.32 27.56 11.12
N SER A 301 -5.95 27.47 9.95
CA SER A 301 -6.76 26.31 9.55
C SER A 301 -6.66 26.03 8.04
N TRP A 302 -6.01 24.93 7.69
CA TRP A 302 -5.88 24.42 6.31
C TRP A 302 -5.77 22.89 6.30
N ASP A 303 -6.20 22.25 5.21
CA ASP A 303 -6.03 20.80 5.01
C ASP A 303 -4.74 20.49 4.24
N TYR A 304 -4.41 21.34 3.26
CA TYR A 304 -3.21 21.23 2.44
C TYR A 304 -2.52 22.58 2.32
N TYR A 305 -1.19 22.56 2.25
CA TYR A 305 -0.37 23.76 2.19
C TYR A 305 0.86 23.56 1.31
N TYR A 306 1.18 24.57 0.52
CA TYR A 306 2.40 24.69 -0.25
C TYR A 306 3.04 26.06 -0.01
N ALA A 307 4.32 26.05 0.37
CA ALA A 307 5.17 27.23 0.38
C ALA A 307 6.59 26.91 -0.10
N ASN A 308 7.22 27.93 -0.67
CA ASN A 308 8.52 27.89 -1.34
C ASN A 308 9.54 27.02 -0.57
N ALA A 309 10.14 26.06 -1.27
CA ALA A 309 10.73 24.81 -0.78
C ALA A 309 11.95 24.94 0.17
N THR A 310 11.79 25.56 1.34
CA THR A 310 12.86 25.62 2.38
C THR A 310 12.47 25.03 3.73
N SER A 311 11.20 24.68 3.95
CA SER A 311 10.71 24.04 5.18
C SER A 311 10.42 22.56 4.92
N ASN A 312 11.43 21.72 5.07
CA ASN A 312 11.34 20.25 4.98
C ASN A 312 10.55 19.60 6.14
N SER A 313 9.90 20.38 7.01
CA SER A 313 9.37 19.89 8.30
C SER A 313 7.86 19.61 8.32
N ASN A 314 7.08 20.04 7.32
CA ASN A 314 5.61 19.91 7.33
C ASN A 314 5.05 19.29 6.04
N SER A 315 5.64 18.20 5.54
CA SER A 315 5.05 17.44 4.43
C SER A 315 3.79 16.72 4.92
N SER A 316 2.60 17.17 4.51
CA SER A 316 1.37 16.41 4.72
C SER A 316 1.40 15.13 3.87
N MET A 317 0.86 14.04 4.41
CA MET A 317 0.98 12.66 3.86
C MET A 317 0.33 12.44 2.48
N PHE A 318 -0.25 13.46 1.86
CA PHE A 318 -0.98 13.39 0.58
C PHE A 318 -0.57 14.48 -0.42
N PHE A 319 0.53 15.19 -0.12
CA PHE A 319 1.08 16.24 -0.97
C PHE A 319 2.35 15.73 -1.64
N MET A 320 2.34 15.66 -2.97
CA MET A 320 3.52 15.23 -3.74
C MET A 320 3.87 16.24 -4.82
N LEU A 321 5.08 16.78 -4.69
CA LEU A 321 5.67 17.80 -5.55
C LEU A 321 6.49 17.09 -6.64
N TYR A 322 6.17 17.30 -7.92
CA TYR A 322 6.91 16.65 -9.02
C TYR A 322 8.14 17.43 -9.44
N ASP A 323 8.02 18.76 -9.49
CA ASP A 323 9.03 19.64 -10.07
C ASP A 323 8.68 21.09 -9.72
N SER A 324 9.06 21.54 -8.52
CA SER A 324 8.98 22.97 -8.20
C SER A 324 10.29 23.64 -8.60
N SER A 325 10.28 24.39 -9.69
CA SER A 325 11.33 25.35 -9.95
C SER A 325 10.91 26.71 -9.38
N GLU A 326 11.82 27.68 -9.34
CA GLU A 326 11.43 29.04 -8.94
C GLU A 326 10.32 29.63 -9.83
N GLN A 327 10.09 29.09 -11.04
CA GLN A 327 9.17 29.61 -12.05
C GLN A 327 7.96 28.69 -12.30
N LYS A 328 7.93 27.49 -11.73
CA LYS A 328 6.88 26.49 -11.95
C LYS A 328 6.52 25.81 -10.63
N VAL A 329 5.23 25.73 -10.34
CA VAL A 329 4.67 24.95 -9.23
C VAL A 329 3.76 23.88 -9.82
N ASP A 330 4.04 22.61 -9.54
CA ASP A 330 3.33 21.46 -10.08
C ASP A 330 3.17 20.40 -8.99
N PHE A 331 1.93 20.20 -8.52
CA PHE A 331 1.62 19.23 -7.49
C PHE A 331 0.24 18.59 -7.68
N TYR A 332 0.09 17.41 -7.09
CA TYR A 332 -1.17 16.67 -7.04
C TYR A 332 -1.67 16.56 -5.60
N ILE A 333 -2.99 16.68 -5.45
CA ILE A 333 -3.73 16.26 -4.24
C ILE A 333 -4.41 14.94 -4.58
N LEU A 334 -4.03 13.87 -3.89
CA LEU A 334 -4.47 12.52 -4.23
C LEU A 334 -5.81 12.15 -3.58
N TYR A 335 -6.60 11.31 -4.28
CA TYR A 335 -7.84 10.71 -3.78
C TYR A 335 -8.85 11.72 -3.22
N VAL A 336 -9.22 12.70 -4.04
CA VAL A 336 -10.02 13.84 -3.60
C VAL A 336 -11.45 13.44 -3.23
N LYS A 337 -11.97 14.08 -2.18
CA LYS A 337 -13.36 13.93 -1.73
C LYS A 337 -14.31 14.75 -2.60
N GLU A 338 -15.53 14.26 -2.74
CA GLU A 338 -16.63 15.04 -3.31
C GLU A 338 -16.95 16.27 -2.46
N GLY A 339 -17.49 17.30 -3.11
CA GLY A 339 -17.95 18.53 -2.46
C GLY A 339 -17.11 19.75 -2.80
N ILE A 340 -17.28 20.78 -1.98
CA ILE A 340 -16.72 22.11 -2.22
C ILE A 340 -15.27 22.17 -1.73
N TRP A 341 -14.38 22.61 -2.60
CA TRP A 341 -12.97 22.85 -2.31
C TRP A 341 -12.66 24.34 -2.46
N THR A 342 -11.93 24.88 -1.48
CA THR A 342 -11.49 26.27 -1.49
C THR A 342 -9.97 26.33 -1.50
N PHE A 343 -9.41 27.04 -2.47
CA PHE A 343 -7.98 27.32 -2.60
C PHE A 343 -7.72 28.78 -2.27
N GLY A 344 -6.87 29.06 -1.30
CA GLY A 344 -6.39 30.41 -0.98
C GLY A 344 -4.97 30.59 -1.48
N LEU A 345 -4.76 31.55 -2.39
CA LEU A 345 -3.43 31.99 -2.81
C LEU A 345 -3.05 33.19 -1.96
N ARG A 346 -1.93 33.08 -1.23
CA ARG A 346 -1.33 34.16 -0.46
C ARG A 346 -0.11 34.70 -1.18
N HIS A 347 -0.03 36.01 -1.34
CA HIS A 347 1.11 36.69 -1.94
C HIS A 347 1.98 37.34 -0.84
N SER A 348 3.22 36.87 -0.68
CA SER A 348 4.05 37.19 0.50
C SER A 348 4.99 38.40 0.35
N ASP A 349 5.18 38.99 -0.85
CA ASP A 349 6.02 40.19 -1.00
C ASP A 349 5.76 40.97 -2.30
N ILE A 350 5.17 42.16 -2.23
CA ILE A 350 5.23 43.17 -3.31
C ILE A 350 6.45 44.04 -3.02
N SER A 351 7.65 43.51 -3.24
CA SER A 351 8.81 44.39 -3.39
C SER A 351 8.60 45.20 -4.67
N THR A 352 8.79 46.52 -4.60
CA THR A 352 8.67 47.47 -5.71
C THR A 352 9.54 47.10 -6.90
N SER A 353 9.11 46.15 -7.73
CA SER A 353 9.60 45.95 -9.09
C SER A 353 8.55 46.50 -10.05
N ASN A 354 9.00 47.38 -10.93
CA ASN A 354 8.18 48.02 -11.94
C ASN A 354 7.29 47.00 -12.66
N THR A 355 6.07 47.43 -12.91
CA THR A 355 5.03 46.78 -13.71
C THR A 355 5.58 46.36 -15.09
N SER A 356 6.17 45.18 -15.19
CA SER A 356 6.08 44.36 -16.39
C SER A 356 5.01 43.31 -16.16
N SER A 357 4.17 43.12 -17.16
CA SER A 357 3.09 42.15 -17.22
C SER A 357 3.64 40.71 -17.18
N ASP A 358 4.10 40.28 -16.02
CA ASP A 358 4.42 38.88 -15.81
C ASP A 358 3.09 38.13 -15.77
N GLN A 359 2.84 37.32 -16.79
CA GLN A 359 1.63 36.51 -16.87
C GLN A 359 1.88 35.24 -16.08
N THR A 360 1.33 35.17 -14.87
CA THR A 360 1.26 33.95 -14.08
C THR A 360 0.00 33.22 -14.49
N LEU A 361 0.17 32.04 -15.05
CA LEU A 361 -0.91 31.18 -15.52
C LEU A 361 -1.15 30.07 -14.50
N MET A 362 -2.39 29.92 -14.06
CA MET A 362 -2.84 28.83 -13.21
C MET A 362 -3.75 27.90 -14.01
N SER A 363 -3.61 26.60 -13.79
CA SER A 363 -4.57 25.60 -14.23
C SER A 363 -4.89 24.65 -13.09
N VAL A 364 -6.17 24.36 -12.94
CA VAL A 364 -6.69 23.40 -11.97
C VAL A 364 -7.52 22.37 -12.72
N SER A 365 -7.22 21.10 -12.52
CA SER A 365 -7.99 20.00 -13.12
C SER A 365 -8.19 18.87 -12.12
N VAL A 366 -9.19 18.04 -12.38
CA VAL A 366 -9.36 16.73 -11.75
C VAL A 366 -9.09 15.67 -12.79
N GLU A 367 -8.10 14.83 -12.53
CA GLU A 367 -7.62 13.76 -13.40
C GLU A 367 -7.76 12.41 -12.71
N ARG A 368 -7.89 11.32 -13.49
CA ARG A 368 -7.95 9.97 -12.90
C ARG A 368 -6.58 9.50 -12.44
N CYS A 369 -5.59 9.49 -13.32
CA CYS A 369 -4.24 9.08 -12.96
C CYS A 369 -3.25 10.23 -13.22
N PRO A 370 -2.42 10.59 -12.24
CA PRO A 370 -1.42 11.66 -12.41
C PRO A 370 -0.51 11.35 -13.60
N LYS A 371 -0.30 12.35 -14.47
CA LYS A 371 0.50 12.24 -15.71
C LYS A 371 0.20 11.01 -16.58
N LYS A 372 -1.00 10.43 -16.49
CA LYS A 372 -1.35 9.15 -17.15
C LYS A 372 -0.33 8.04 -16.82
N CYS A 373 0.09 7.95 -15.56
CA CYS A 373 1.09 7.00 -15.06
C CYS A 373 2.45 7.11 -15.77
N SER A 374 2.82 8.33 -16.18
CA SER A 374 4.10 8.67 -16.80
C SER A 374 4.49 7.77 -17.99
N SER A 375 3.52 7.11 -18.63
CA SER A 375 3.70 6.09 -19.67
C SER A 375 4.47 4.83 -19.24
N HIS A 376 4.68 4.63 -17.94
CA HIS A 376 5.40 3.52 -17.31
C HIS A 376 4.47 2.62 -16.47
N GLY A 377 3.18 2.61 -16.82
CA GLY A 377 2.17 1.84 -16.12
C GLY A 377 0.79 2.01 -16.73
N GLU A 378 -0.18 1.30 -16.14
CA GLU A 378 -1.59 1.38 -16.54
C GLU A 378 -2.41 2.09 -15.48
N CYS A 379 -3.31 2.99 -15.91
CA CYS A 379 -4.27 3.62 -15.02
C CYS A 379 -5.41 2.65 -14.70
N LYS A 380 -5.49 2.21 -13.45
CA LYS A 380 -6.55 1.31 -12.97
C LYS A 380 -7.54 2.06 -12.09
N VAL A 381 -8.78 1.56 -12.09
CA VAL A 381 -9.87 2.08 -11.26
C VAL A 381 -10.36 0.93 -10.38
N ALA A 382 -10.51 1.20 -9.09
CA ALA A 382 -11.12 0.28 -8.13
C ALA A 382 -12.25 0.98 -7.40
N LEU A 383 -13.21 0.19 -6.91
CA LEU A 383 -14.32 0.68 -6.10
C LEU A 383 -13.98 0.52 -4.63
N ASP A 384 -14.45 1.47 -3.82
CA ASP A 384 -14.42 1.35 -2.37
C ASP A 384 -15.32 0.20 -1.87
N ALA A 385 -15.24 -0.11 -0.57
CA ALA A 385 -16.04 -1.18 0.03
C ALA A 385 -17.57 -0.93 -0.07
N SER A 386 -17.98 0.33 -0.22
CA SER A 386 -19.39 0.69 -0.39
C SER A 386 -19.88 0.48 -1.83
N GLY A 387 -18.97 0.35 -2.80
CA GLY A 387 -19.28 0.26 -4.22
C GLY A 387 -19.77 1.59 -4.82
N LEU A 388 -19.74 2.68 -4.05
CA LEU A 388 -20.29 3.99 -4.45
C LEU A 388 -19.21 4.95 -4.94
N THR A 389 -17.96 4.80 -4.48
CA THR A 389 -16.87 5.70 -4.88
C THR A 389 -15.78 4.94 -5.64
N SER A 390 -15.40 5.45 -6.81
CA SER A 390 -14.34 4.88 -7.64
C SER A 390 -13.04 5.65 -7.41
N TYR A 391 -11.99 5.00 -6.92
CA TYR A 391 -10.66 5.60 -6.86
C TYR A 391 -9.78 5.09 -8.00
N SER A 392 -8.93 5.97 -8.51
CA SER A 392 -8.02 5.66 -9.61
C SER A 392 -6.57 5.73 -9.14
N PHE A 393 -5.76 4.79 -9.61
CA PHE A 393 -4.36 4.66 -9.21
C PHE A 393 -3.52 4.09 -10.37
N CYS A 394 -2.22 4.34 -10.32
CA CYS A 394 -1.30 3.81 -11.31
C CYS A 394 -0.78 2.43 -10.91
N SER A 395 -0.94 1.48 -11.82
CA SER A 395 -0.35 0.14 -11.75
C SER A 395 0.94 0.16 -12.57
N CYS A 396 2.06 0.40 -11.91
CA CYS A 396 3.36 0.56 -12.57
C CYS A 396 3.88 -0.73 -13.20
N ASP A 397 4.73 -0.56 -14.20
CA ASP A 397 5.58 -1.63 -14.70
C ASP A 397 6.61 -2.07 -13.64
N ARG A 398 7.39 -3.13 -13.92
CA ARG A 398 8.32 -3.70 -12.92
C ARG A 398 9.57 -2.84 -12.68
N THR A 399 9.86 -1.90 -13.58
CA THR A 399 11.07 -1.06 -13.54
C THR A 399 10.82 0.30 -12.89
N HIS A 400 9.56 0.72 -12.79
CA HIS A 400 9.16 2.02 -12.27
C HIS A 400 8.27 1.90 -11.04
N GLY A 401 8.20 2.99 -10.26
CA GLY A 401 7.32 3.13 -9.12
C GLY A 401 7.01 4.58 -8.81
N GLY A 402 6.47 4.80 -7.62
CA GLY A 402 5.79 6.04 -7.28
C GLY A 402 4.31 6.00 -7.67
N PHE A 403 3.55 7.00 -7.25
CA PHE A 403 2.10 7.03 -7.47
C PHE A 403 1.71 7.35 -8.92
N ASP A 404 2.63 7.87 -9.74
CA ASP A 404 2.51 8.07 -11.17
C ASP A 404 3.45 7.19 -12.01
N CYS A 405 4.19 6.25 -11.41
CA CYS A 405 5.21 5.47 -12.11
C CYS A 405 6.36 6.29 -12.73
N GLY A 406 6.63 7.50 -12.23
CA GLY A 406 7.72 8.35 -12.72
C GLY A 406 9.10 8.05 -12.11
N ILE A 407 9.18 7.21 -11.07
CA ILE A 407 10.43 6.90 -10.37
C ILE A 407 11.01 5.61 -10.94
N GLU A 408 12.18 5.69 -11.58
CA GLU A 408 12.93 4.50 -12.03
C GLU A 408 13.51 3.76 -10.81
N ILE A 409 13.00 2.55 -10.52
CA ILE A 409 13.48 1.67 -9.45
C ILE A 409 14.64 0.80 -9.95
N VAL A 410 14.53 0.30 -11.18
CA VAL A 410 15.53 -0.57 -11.81
C VAL A 410 15.85 -0.03 -13.18
N SER A 411 17.12 0.32 -13.39
CA SER A 411 17.59 0.76 -14.70
C SER A 411 17.44 -0.32 -15.76
N HIS A 412 17.26 0.09 -17.02
CA HIS A 412 17.16 -0.85 -18.14
C HIS A 412 18.38 -1.79 -18.22
N GLU A 413 19.61 -1.29 -18.02
CA GLU A 413 20.81 -2.13 -17.95
C GLU A 413 20.78 -3.11 -16.77
N GLY A 414 20.29 -2.65 -15.62
CA GLY A 414 20.08 -3.47 -14.44
C GLY A 414 19.10 -4.62 -14.70
N HIS A 415 17.95 -4.32 -15.30
CA HIS A 415 16.92 -5.31 -15.65
C HIS A 415 17.45 -6.37 -16.62
N VAL A 416 18.23 -5.97 -17.64
CA VAL A 416 18.87 -6.91 -18.58
C VAL A 416 19.86 -7.82 -17.85
N ARG A 417 20.71 -7.28 -16.97
CA ARG A 417 21.66 -8.11 -16.19
C ARG A 417 20.95 -9.09 -15.26
N GLN A 418 19.90 -8.65 -14.57
CA GLN A 418 19.09 -9.50 -13.70
C GLN A 418 18.42 -10.62 -14.49
N SER A 419 17.83 -10.29 -15.64
CA SER A 419 17.17 -11.26 -16.53
C SER A 419 18.16 -12.30 -17.06
N ILE A 420 19.32 -11.88 -17.56
CA ILE A 420 20.36 -12.80 -18.04
C ILE A 420 20.86 -13.69 -16.90
N ALA A 421 21.14 -13.14 -15.73
CA ALA A 421 21.63 -13.92 -14.59
C ALA A 421 20.62 -15.01 -14.17
N LEU A 422 19.34 -14.68 -14.03
CA LEU A 422 18.30 -15.62 -13.61
C LEU A 422 18.05 -16.69 -14.68
N ILE A 423 17.88 -16.30 -15.94
CA ILE A 423 17.56 -17.24 -17.04
C ILE A 423 18.77 -18.11 -17.38
N ALA A 424 19.95 -17.51 -17.59
CA ALA A 424 21.13 -18.25 -18.06
C ALA A 424 21.71 -19.19 -17.00
N SER A 425 21.53 -18.90 -15.70
CA SER A 425 21.98 -19.79 -14.62
C SER A 425 21.40 -21.20 -14.72
N ASN A 426 20.18 -21.34 -15.25
CA ASN A 426 19.50 -22.61 -15.45
C ASN A 426 20.12 -23.49 -16.53
N ALA A 427 20.95 -22.92 -17.42
CA ALA A 427 21.72 -23.70 -18.39
C ALA A 427 22.71 -24.66 -17.70
N ALA A 428 23.05 -24.44 -16.42
CA ALA A 428 23.85 -25.38 -15.64
C ALA A 428 23.21 -26.79 -15.54
N ALA A 429 21.89 -26.92 -15.72
CA ALA A 429 21.20 -28.21 -15.78
C ALA A 429 21.66 -29.11 -16.93
N VAL A 430 22.27 -28.53 -17.98
CA VAL A 430 22.82 -29.26 -19.13
C VAL A 430 23.94 -30.21 -18.71
N PHE A 431 24.76 -29.85 -17.72
CA PHE A 431 25.87 -30.69 -17.26
C PHE A 431 25.41 -32.05 -16.70
N PRO A 432 24.53 -32.11 -15.68
CA PRO A 432 24.02 -33.39 -15.20
C PRO A 432 23.16 -34.10 -16.24
N ALA A 433 22.41 -33.39 -17.09
CA ALA A 433 21.59 -33.99 -18.15
C ALA A 433 22.43 -34.75 -19.20
N ILE A 434 23.48 -34.12 -19.75
CA ILE A 434 24.37 -34.76 -20.73
C ILE A 434 25.07 -35.97 -20.11
N TRP A 435 25.50 -35.85 -18.85
CA TRP A 435 26.16 -36.96 -18.17
C TRP A 435 25.21 -38.13 -17.91
N ALA A 436 23.99 -37.87 -17.43
CA ALA A 436 22.96 -38.87 -17.23
C ALA A 436 22.64 -39.62 -18.54
N LEU A 437 22.52 -38.88 -19.66
CA LEU A 437 22.32 -39.46 -20.98
C LEU A 437 23.49 -40.38 -21.39
N ARG A 438 24.74 -39.96 -21.16
CA ARG A 438 25.93 -40.78 -21.43
C ARG A 438 25.98 -42.07 -20.59
N GLN A 439 25.40 -42.05 -19.39
CA GLN A 439 25.27 -43.23 -18.53
C GLN A 439 24.00 -44.05 -18.80
N LYS A 440 23.21 -43.70 -19.83
CA LYS A 440 21.91 -44.32 -20.17
C LYS A 440 20.88 -44.23 -19.03
N ALA A 441 21.00 -43.21 -18.17
CA ALA A 441 20.09 -42.93 -17.07
C ALA A 441 18.96 -42.00 -17.58
N PHE A 442 17.99 -42.59 -18.30
CA PHE A 442 16.99 -41.81 -19.04
C PHE A 442 16.04 -41.02 -18.14
N ALA A 443 15.68 -41.54 -16.96
CA ALA A 443 14.80 -40.84 -16.03
C ALA A 443 15.45 -39.55 -15.51
N GLU A 444 16.70 -39.65 -15.08
CA GLU A 444 17.51 -38.53 -14.62
C GLU A 444 17.75 -37.51 -15.74
N TRP A 445 18.04 -37.99 -16.96
CA TRP A 445 18.22 -37.11 -18.12
C TRP A 445 16.97 -36.27 -18.41
N VAL A 446 15.78 -36.89 -18.44
CA VAL A 446 14.52 -36.16 -18.62
C VAL A 446 14.30 -35.18 -17.46
N LEU A 447 14.50 -35.62 -16.22
CA LEU A 447 14.31 -34.77 -15.04
C LEU A 447 15.19 -33.51 -15.07
N PHE A 448 16.51 -33.64 -15.31
CA PHE A 448 17.39 -32.47 -15.36
C PHE A 448 17.10 -31.56 -16.55
N THR A 449 16.78 -32.14 -17.72
CA THR A 449 16.43 -31.35 -18.91
C THR A 449 15.14 -30.57 -18.69
N SER A 450 14.09 -31.24 -18.21
CA SER A 450 12.80 -30.61 -17.90
C SER A 450 12.94 -29.57 -16.78
N SER A 451 13.70 -29.87 -15.72
CA SER A 451 13.95 -28.94 -14.61
C SER A 451 14.61 -27.64 -15.10
N GLY A 452 15.70 -27.73 -15.87
CA GLY A 452 16.39 -26.54 -16.38
C GLY A 452 15.54 -25.71 -17.36
N ILE A 453 14.79 -26.37 -18.25
CA ILE A 453 13.90 -25.67 -19.20
C ILE A 453 12.74 -25.00 -18.47
N SER A 454 12.03 -25.72 -17.60
CA SER A 454 10.90 -25.17 -16.86
C SER A 454 11.33 -24.04 -15.93
N SER A 455 12.49 -24.17 -15.26
CA SER A 455 13.03 -23.10 -14.42
C SER A 455 13.44 -21.88 -15.24
N GLY A 456 14.14 -22.06 -16.37
CA GLY A 456 14.50 -20.96 -17.26
C GLY A 456 13.27 -20.20 -17.79
N LEU A 457 12.21 -20.93 -18.18
CA LEU A 457 10.94 -20.34 -18.62
C LEU A 457 10.20 -19.63 -17.48
N TYR A 458 10.24 -20.19 -16.27
CA TYR A 458 9.69 -19.55 -15.08
C TYR A 458 10.39 -18.22 -14.80
N HIS A 459 11.73 -18.20 -14.77
CA HIS A 459 12.50 -17.00 -14.50
C HIS A 459 12.38 -15.96 -15.61
N ALA A 460 12.21 -16.37 -16.87
CA ALA A 460 11.88 -15.46 -17.97
C ALA A 460 10.52 -14.76 -17.74
N CYS A 461 9.55 -15.50 -17.17
CA CYS A 461 8.24 -14.97 -16.83
C CYS A 461 8.28 -14.10 -15.55
N ASP A 462 9.06 -14.50 -14.54
CA ASP A 462 9.20 -13.79 -13.24
C ASP A 462 9.78 -12.38 -13.41
N VAL A 463 10.80 -12.24 -14.26
CA VAL A 463 11.38 -10.92 -14.60
C VAL A 463 10.56 -10.12 -15.60
N GLY A 464 9.48 -10.69 -16.14
CA GLY A 464 8.55 -10.03 -17.06
C GLY A 464 9.02 -9.95 -18.51
N THR A 465 9.98 -10.78 -18.94
CA THR A 465 10.44 -10.80 -20.34
C THR A 465 9.49 -11.56 -21.26
N TRP A 466 9.11 -12.79 -20.89
CA TRP A 466 8.18 -13.62 -21.67
C TRP A 466 7.62 -14.77 -20.83
N CYS A 467 6.33 -15.05 -20.98
CA CYS A 467 5.65 -16.15 -20.28
C CYS A 467 5.04 -17.14 -21.29
N ALA A 468 5.54 -18.38 -21.29
CA ALA A 468 5.00 -19.47 -22.13
C ALA A 468 3.66 -20.02 -21.60
N LEU A 469 3.49 -20.02 -20.27
CA LEU A 469 2.33 -20.52 -19.53
C LEU A 469 2.01 -19.54 -18.40
N SER A 470 0.92 -19.77 -17.66
CA SER A 470 0.60 -18.95 -16.49
C SER A 470 1.70 -19.05 -15.43
N TYR A 471 1.95 -17.92 -14.75
CA TYR A 471 3.01 -17.82 -13.74
C TYR A 471 2.93 -18.93 -12.69
N ASN A 472 1.73 -19.23 -12.18
CA ASN A 472 1.52 -20.28 -11.17
C ASN A 472 1.90 -21.69 -11.66
N VAL A 473 1.67 -21.99 -12.94
CA VAL A 473 2.04 -23.29 -13.53
C VAL A 473 3.55 -23.39 -13.70
N LEU A 474 4.19 -22.33 -14.19
CA LEU A 474 5.64 -22.28 -14.35
C LEU A 474 6.35 -22.37 -12.99
N GLN A 475 5.85 -21.66 -11.99
CA GLN A 475 6.35 -21.71 -10.61
C GLN A 475 6.25 -23.13 -10.04
N PHE A 476 5.09 -23.78 -10.19
CA PHE A 476 4.90 -25.16 -9.74
C PHE A 476 5.91 -26.10 -10.40
N MET A 477 6.10 -25.99 -11.72
CA MET A 477 7.03 -26.85 -12.46
C MET A 477 8.49 -26.62 -12.03
N ASP A 478 8.90 -25.37 -11.81
CA ASP A 478 10.24 -25.03 -11.32
C ASP A 478 10.54 -25.72 -9.99
N PHE A 479 9.67 -25.53 -8.98
CA PHE A 479 9.88 -26.12 -7.65
C PHE A 479 9.77 -27.65 -7.67
N TRP A 480 8.74 -28.21 -8.31
CA TRP A 480 8.52 -29.65 -8.32
C TRP A 480 9.67 -30.41 -9.01
N LEU A 481 10.06 -29.97 -10.20
CA LEU A 481 11.13 -30.62 -10.96
C LEU A 481 12.49 -30.44 -10.29
N SER A 482 12.73 -29.30 -9.64
CA SER A 482 13.96 -29.08 -8.85
C SER A 482 14.03 -30.01 -7.64
N PHE A 483 12.94 -30.22 -6.91
CA PHE A 483 12.89 -31.21 -5.81
C PHE A 483 13.12 -32.64 -6.32
N MET A 484 12.51 -32.98 -7.47
CA MET A 484 12.72 -34.27 -8.11
C MET A 484 14.17 -34.46 -8.57
N ALA A 485 14.80 -33.43 -9.12
CA ALA A 485 16.20 -33.48 -9.54
C ALA A 485 17.16 -33.74 -8.37
N VAL A 486 16.95 -33.06 -7.23
CA VAL A 486 17.75 -33.27 -6.01
C VAL A 486 17.53 -34.68 -5.45
N ALA A 487 16.28 -35.10 -5.27
CA ALA A 487 15.99 -36.43 -4.72
C ALA A 487 16.49 -37.55 -5.66
N SER A 488 16.30 -37.41 -6.97
CA SER A 488 16.76 -38.37 -7.97
C SER A 488 18.29 -38.47 -8.01
N THR A 489 19.01 -37.37 -7.76
CA THR A 489 20.48 -37.41 -7.61
C THR A 489 20.90 -38.39 -6.51
N PHE A 490 20.23 -38.35 -5.35
CA PHE A 490 20.50 -39.26 -4.23
C PHE A 490 20.07 -40.69 -4.52
N VAL A 491 18.91 -40.91 -5.15
CA VAL A 491 18.45 -42.24 -5.56
C VAL A 491 19.39 -42.86 -6.60
N TYR A 492 19.94 -42.07 -7.52
CA TYR A 492 20.91 -42.54 -8.51
C TYR A 492 22.21 -43.06 -7.88
N LEU A 493 22.66 -42.42 -6.80
CA LEU A 493 23.84 -42.83 -6.02
C LEU A 493 23.59 -44.10 -5.18
N ALA A 494 22.33 -44.38 -4.83
CA ALA A 494 21.95 -45.56 -4.08
C ALA A 494 22.14 -46.86 -4.88
N THR A 495 22.58 -47.92 -4.21
CA THR A 495 22.77 -49.29 -4.72
C THR A 495 21.49 -50.10 -4.56
N ILE A 496 20.43 -49.56 -5.15
CA ILE A 496 19.11 -50.18 -5.11
C ILE A 496 18.82 -50.73 -6.51
N ASP A 497 18.12 -51.86 -6.58
CA ASP A 497 17.66 -52.41 -7.85
C ASP A 497 16.72 -51.44 -8.59
N GLU A 498 16.74 -51.48 -9.92
CA GLU A 498 16.00 -50.54 -10.76
C GLU A 498 14.49 -50.55 -10.49
N VAL A 499 13.92 -51.69 -10.07
CA VAL A 499 12.49 -51.79 -9.71
C VAL A 499 12.17 -50.90 -8.52
N PHE A 500 12.98 -50.97 -7.46
CA PHE A 500 12.77 -50.16 -6.27
C PHE A 500 13.09 -48.67 -6.50
N LYS A 501 14.06 -48.34 -7.37
CA LYS A 501 14.31 -46.94 -7.76
C LYS A 501 13.08 -46.31 -8.41
N ARG A 502 12.40 -47.03 -9.30
CA ARG A 502 11.15 -46.56 -9.92
C ARG A 502 10.08 -46.30 -8.87
N THR A 503 9.90 -47.22 -7.92
CA THR A 503 8.95 -47.05 -6.82
C THR A 503 9.27 -45.82 -5.97
N ILE A 504 10.55 -45.64 -5.59
CA ILE A 504 10.99 -44.47 -4.82
C ILE A 504 10.75 -43.18 -5.61
N HIS A 505 11.13 -43.12 -6.89
CA HIS A 505 10.87 -41.95 -7.73
C HIS A 505 9.38 -41.59 -7.80
N THR A 506 8.48 -42.58 -7.95
CA THR A 506 7.04 -42.31 -7.99
C THR A 506 6.50 -41.78 -6.66
N VAL A 507 6.90 -42.38 -5.53
CA VAL A 507 6.49 -41.90 -4.20
C VAL A 507 7.01 -40.49 -3.95
N VAL A 508 8.29 -40.25 -4.24
CA VAL A 508 8.90 -38.92 -4.11
C VAL A 508 8.19 -37.92 -5.01
N ALA A 509 7.86 -38.26 -6.25
CA ALA A 509 7.15 -37.38 -7.18
C ALA A 509 5.78 -36.92 -6.67
N ILE A 510 5.01 -37.83 -6.07
CA ILE A 510 3.70 -37.49 -5.47
C ILE A 510 3.90 -36.55 -4.28
N LEU A 511 4.84 -36.89 -3.38
CA LEU A 511 5.10 -36.07 -2.18
C LEU A 511 5.61 -34.68 -2.55
N THR A 512 6.58 -34.57 -3.47
CA THR A 512 7.14 -33.29 -3.90
C THR A 512 6.16 -32.45 -4.69
N ALA A 513 5.25 -33.05 -5.46
CA ALA A 513 4.17 -32.32 -6.13
C ALA A 513 3.19 -31.70 -5.13
N LEU A 514 2.78 -32.45 -4.10
CA LEU A 514 1.92 -31.93 -3.03
C LEU A 514 2.61 -30.80 -2.25
N MET A 515 3.92 -30.90 -2.03
CA MET A 515 4.71 -29.85 -1.39
C MET A 515 4.82 -28.58 -2.25
N ALA A 516 4.99 -28.74 -3.56
CA ALA A 516 5.05 -27.62 -4.50
C ALA A 516 3.72 -26.84 -4.57
N ILE A 517 2.56 -27.52 -4.45
CA ILE A 517 1.24 -26.87 -4.46
C ILE A 517 0.91 -26.19 -3.13
N THR A 518 1.24 -26.81 -1.99
CA THR A 518 0.72 -26.37 -0.67
C THR A 518 1.46 -25.18 -0.04
N LYS A 519 2.74 -24.95 -0.40
CA LYS A 519 3.55 -23.71 -0.18
C LYS A 519 5.01 -24.01 -0.54
N ALA A 520 5.38 -23.87 -1.81
CA ALA A 520 6.68 -24.31 -2.35
C ALA A 520 7.93 -23.75 -1.65
N THR A 521 7.85 -22.50 -1.16
CA THR A 521 9.00 -21.74 -0.62
C THR A 521 9.22 -21.89 0.87
N ARG A 522 8.42 -22.71 1.57
CA ARG A 522 8.68 -22.96 3.00
C ARG A 522 10.01 -23.69 3.18
N PRO A 523 10.95 -23.20 4.00
CA PRO A 523 12.24 -23.85 4.22
C PRO A 523 12.10 -25.27 4.76
N SER A 524 11.00 -25.58 5.46
CA SER A 524 10.65 -26.93 5.92
C SER A 524 10.53 -27.95 4.78
N ASN A 525 10.09 -27.52 3.60
CA ASN A 525 9.87 -28.42 2.47
C ASN A 525 11.20 -28.88 1.88
N ILE A 526 12.18 -27.99 1.77
CA ILE A 526 13.53 -28.34 1.31
C ILE A 526 14.22 -29.30 2.30
N VAL A 527 14.12 -29.02 3.61
CA VAL A 527 14.63 -29.91 4.66
C VAL A 527 14.02 -31.30 4.53
N LEU A 528 12.72 -31.38 4.24
CA LEU A 528 12.00 -32.64 4.07
C LEU A 528 12.45 -33.38 2.80
N VAL A 529 12.69 -32.70 1.67
CA VAL A 529 13.23 -33.32 0.44
C VAL A 529 14.65 -33.86 0.68
N ILE A 530 15.51 -33.10 1.36
CA ILE A 530 16.86 -33.56 1.72
C ILE A 530 16.79 -34.74 2.70
N ALA A 531 15.89 -34.71 3.69
CA ALA A 531 15.67 -35.81 4.62
C ALA A 531 15.20 -37.09 3.90
N ILE A 532 14.30 -36.97 2.93
CA ILE A 532 13.87 -38.10 2.10
C ILE A 532 15.03 -38.64 1.25
N GLY A 533 15.80 -37.76 0.60
CA GLY A 533 16.96 -38.17 -0.21
C GLY A 533 18.06 -38.86 0.61
N THR A 534 18.37 -38.34 1.80
CA THR A 534 19.34 -38.95 2.73
C THR A 534 18.84 -40.26 3.32
N LEU A 535 17.54 -40.36 3.64
CA LEU A 535 16.91 -41.61 4.07
C LEU A 535 16.98 -42.67 2.96
N ALA A 536 16.71 -42.30 1.70
CA ALA A 536 16.80 -43.22 0.57
C ALA A 536 18.24 -43.75 0.37
N LEU A 537 19.25 -42.89 0.52
CA LEU A 537 20.66 -43.30 0.53
C LEU A 537 20.99 -44.24 1.69
N PHE A 538 20.51 -43.91 2.89
CA PHE A 538 20.74 -44.73 4.08
C PHE A 538 20.10 -46.11 3.94
N VAL A 539 18.86 -46.18 3.45
CA VAL A 539 18.15 -47.44 3.16
C VAL A 539 18.90 -48.23 2.08
N GLY A 540 19.35 -47.58 1.00
CA GLY A 540 20.15 -48.25 -0.03
C GLY A 540 21.45 -48.84 0.51
N TRP A 541 22.13 -48.10 1.39
CA TRP A 541 23.32 -48.59 2.08
C TRP A 541 23.02 -49.78 3.00
N LEU A 542 21.93 -49.72 3.78
CA LEU A 542 21.51 -50.81 4.65
C LEU A 542 21.13 -52.09 3.88
N ILE A 543 20.48 -51.96 2.72
CA ILE A 543 20.12 -53.10 1.87
C ILE A 543 21.38 -53.82 1.39
N GLU A 544 22.35 -53.09 0.85
CA GLU A 544 23.62 -53.68 0.40
C GLU A 544 24.48 -54.23 1.54
N PHE A 545 24.42 -53.58 2.69
CA PHE A 545 25.04 -54.08 3.92
C PHE A 545 24.43 -55.44 4.31
N SER A 546 23.10 -55.55 4.26
CA SER A 546 22.38 -56.79 4.61
C SER A 546 22.58 -57.93 3.60
N THR A 547 22.67 -57.63 2.29
CA THR A 547 22.92 -58.66 1.26
C THR A 547 24.35 -59.20 1.34
N ASN A 548 25.35 -58.35 1.59
CA ASN A 548 26.71 -58.80 1.86
C ASN A 548 26.84 -59.58 3.17
N PHE A 549 26.04 -59.26 4.19
CA PHE A 549 25.98 -60.02 5.45
C PHE A 549 25.40 -61.43 5.25
N ARG A 550 24.39 -61.56 4.38
CA ARG A 550 23.73 -62.85 4.09
C ARG A 550 24.62 -63.81 3.28
N SER A 551 25.50 -63.28 2.43
CA SER A 551 26.50 -64.09 1.71
C SER A 551 27.64 -64.62 2.61
N PHE A 552 27.72 -64.19 3.87
CA PHE A 552 28.69 -64.63 4.88
C PHE A 552 28.03 -65.39 6.04
N ALA A 553 26.91 -66.08 5.80
CA ALA A 553 26.29 -66.95 6.79
C ALA A 553 27.33 -67.93 7.36
N PHE A 554 27.74 -67.66 8.60
CA PHE A 554 28.73 -68.44 9.36
C PHE A 554 28.23 -69.90 9.51
N PRO A 555 29.11 -70.92 9.37
CA PRO A 555 28.77 -72.27 9.78
C PRO A 555 28.50 -72.29 11.28
N SER A 556 27.42 -72.97 11.67
CA SER A 556 26.88 -73.00 13.01
C SER A 556 27.73 -73.85 13.97
N THR A 557 28.91 -73.38 14.37
CA THR A 557 29.57 -73.88 15.60
C THR A 557 30.68 -72.94 16.04
N TYR A 558 30.83 -72.79 17.36
CA TYR A 558 31.81 -71.98 18.10
C TYR A 558 31.48 -70.50 18.33
N TRP A 559 30.52 -70.30 19.25
CA TRP A 559 30.47 -69.12 20.12
C TRP A 559 31.46 -69.29 21.29
N TRP A 560 31.99 -68.17 21.79
CA TRP A 560 32.99 -68.01 22.87
C TRP A 560 34.45 -67.82 22.40
N ASN A 561 34.74 -66.63 21.87
CA ASN A 561 35.99 -65.91 22.18
C ASN A 561 35.86 -64.42 21.81
N THR A 562 35.97 -63.55 22.81
CA THR A 562 35.78 -62.08 22.72
C THR A 562 36.83 -61.40 21.85
N ASP A 563 38.03 -61.98 21.76
CA ASP A 563 39.16 -61.43 21.00
C ASP A 563 39.04 -61.68 19.49
N ASN A 564 38.46 -62.83 19.11
CA ASN A 564 38.22 -63.17 17.70
C ASN A 564 37.08 -62.32 17.09
N ARG A 565 36.17 -61.83 17.94
CA ARG A 565 35.05 -60.94 17.57
C ARG A 565 35.54 -59.56 17.14
N TRP A 566 36.54 -59.01 17.84
CA TRP A 566 37.15 -57.71 17.51
C TRP A 566 37.98 -57.77 16.22
N GLN A 567 38.75 -58.84 16.00
CA GLN A 567 39.51 -59.01 14.77
C GLN A 567 38.63 -59.24 13.54
N THR A 568 37.53 -59.97 13.69
CA THR A 568 36.53 -60.18 12.63
C THR A 568 35.80 -58.88 12.30
N MET A 569 35.43 -58.10 13.31
CA MET A 569 34.80 -56.78 13.15
C MET A 569 35.75 -55.75 12.53
N ARG A 570 37.05 -55.77 12.85
CA ARG A 570 38.06 -54.90 12.25
C ARG A 570 38.31 -55.25 10.78
N ARG A 571 38.48 -56.54 10.45
CA ARG A 571 38.59 -56.99 9.04
C ARG A 571 37.34 -56.67 8.23
N TRP A 572 36.18 -56.76 8.85
CA TRP A 572 34.90 -56.41 8.23
C TRP A 572 34.76 -54.90 8.01
N CYS A 573 35.15 -54.06 8.98
CA CYS A 573 35.25 -52.62 8.81
C CYS A 573 36.24 -52.26 7.70
N ASP A 574 37.42 -52.87 7.67
CA ASP A 574 38.44 -52.63 6.64
C ASP A 574 37.95 -53.04 5.25
N ASN A 575 37.18 -54.13 5.15
CA ASN A 575 36.57 -54.56 3.89
C ASN A 575 35.40 -53.66 3.46
N LEU A 576 34.54 -53.21 4.39
CA LEU A 576 33.51 -52.21 4.10
C LEU A 576 34.12 -50.88 3.67
N ILE A 577 35.15 -50.42 4.36
CA ILE A 577 35.89 -49.20 4.03
C ILE A 577 36.52 -49.34 2.64
N LYS A 578 37.16 -50.47 2.32
CA LYS A 578 37.72 -50.72 0.97
C LYS A 578 36.64 -50.77 -0.13
N THR A 579 35.47 -51.36 0.14
CA THR A 579 34.35 -51.43 -0.80
C THR A 579 33.76 -50.05 -1.07
N VAL A 580 33.55 -49.24 -0.02
CA VAL A 580 33.08 -47.86 -0.15
C VAL A 580 34.13 -46.98 -0.84
N LEU A 581 35.42 -47.18 -0.50
CA LEU A 581 36.53 -46.44 -1.11
C LEU A 581 36.67 -46.70 -2.61
N ARG A 582 36.43 -47.93 -3.08
CA ARG A 582 36.48 -48.30 -4.51
C ARG A 582 35.25 -47.86 -5.30
N ARG A 583 34.12 -47.66 -4.63
CA ARG A 583 32.82 -47.39 -5.26
C ARG A 583 32.64 -45.95 -5.71
N PHE A 584 33.23 -45.00 -4.98
CA PHE A 584 33.11 -43.59 -5.31
C PHE A 584 34.47 -42.99 -5.69
N ARG A 585 34.45 -42.13 -6.70
CA ARG A 585 35.56 -41.22 -6.98
C ARG A 585 35.48 -40.07 -5.99
N TRP A 586 36.19 -40.19 -4.87
CA TRP A 586 36.11 -39.28 -3.73
C TRP A 586 36.32 -37.80 -4.08
N GLY A 587 37.18 -37.48 -5.06
CA GLY A 587 37.36 -36.10 -5.51
C GLY A 587 36.05 -35.47 -6.01
N PHE A 588 35.29 -36.19 -6.83
CA PHE A 588 33.98 -35.73 -7.31
C PHE A 588 32.92 -35.75 -6.20
N LEU A 589 32.98 -36.72 -5.29
CA LEU A 589 32.05 -36.78 -4.15
C LEU A 589 32.21 -35.56 -3.23
N VAL A 590 33.45 -35.21 -2.88
CA VAL A 590 33.76 -34.03 -2.05
C VAL A 590 33.38 -32.75 -2.78
N ALA A 591 33.71 -32.62 -4.07
CA ALA A 591 33.31 -31.47 -4.88
C ALA A 591 31.78 -31.30 -4.94
N GLY A 592 31.03 -32.41 -5.04
CA GLY A 592 29.56 -32.41 -4.97
C GLY A 592 29.04 -31.85 -3.66
N PHE A 593 29.56 -32.32 -2.52
CA PHE A 593 29.17 -31.78 -1.21
C PHE A 593 29.54 -30.32 -0.99
N VAL A 594 30.70 -29.87 -1.50
CA VAL A 594 31.10 -28.45 -1.45
C VAL A 594 30.13 -27.59 -2.25
N ALA A 595 29.78 -28.01 -3.47
CA ALA A 595 28.81 -27.31 -4.30
C ALA A 595 27.40 -27.31 -3.66
N LEU A 596 26.99 -28.42 -3.04
CA LEU A 596 25.72 -28.52 -2.32
C LEU A 596 25.67 -27.58 -1.11
N ALA A 597 26.77 -27.45 -0.37
CA ALA A 597 26.89 -26.50 0.73
C ALA A 597 26.80 -25.05 0.23
N MET A 598 27.42 -24.74 -0.91
CA MET A 598 27.28 -23.41 -1.54
C MET A 598 25.85 -23.11 -1.99
N ALA A 599 25.12 -24.11 -2.49
CA ALA A 599 23.70 -23.95 -2.81
C ALA A 599 22.91 -23.62 -1.54
N ALA A 600 23.11 -24.37 -0.45
CA ALA A 600 22.44 -24.10 0.82
C ALA A 600 22.76 -22.71 1.40
N THR A 601 24.01 -22.24 1.29
CA THR A 601 24.37 -20.88 1.72
C THR A 601 23.75 -19.81 0.84
N SER A 602 23.72 -20.01 -0.48
CA SER A 602 23.13 -19.06 -1.43
C SER A 602 21.66 -18.83 -1.14
N TRP A 603 20.92 -19.90 -0.85
CA TRP A 603 19.53 -19.83 -0.41
C TRP A 603 19.35 -19.05 0.89
N LYS A 604 20.24 -19.26 1.87
CA LYS A 604 20.15 -18.58 3.18
C LYS A 604 20.45 -17.09 3.10
N LEU A 605 21.26 -16.67 2.13
CA LEU A 605 21.65 -15.27 1.91
C LEU A 605 20.71 -14.52 0.96
N GLU A 606 19.69 -15.20 0.44
CA GLU A 606 18.70 -14.62 -0.45
C GLU A 606 17.84 -13.56 0.28
N SER A 607 17.77 -12.36 -0.29
CA SER A 607 16.91 -11.26 0.14
C SER A 607 16.13 -10.72 -1.07
N SER A 608 15.16 -9.83 -0.88
CA SER A 608 14.40 -9.23 -1.98
C SER A 608 15.30 -8.45 -2.96
N GLU A 609 16.30 -7.73 -2.47
CA GLU A 609 17.21 -6.92 -3.30
C GLU A 609 18.29 -7.78 -3.98
N SER A 610 18.77 -8.80 -3.29
CA SER A 610 19.87 -9.67 -3.76
C SER A 610 19.40 -10.97 -4.42
N TYR A 611 18.08 -11.11 -4.64
CA TYR A 611 17.44 -12.31 -5.19
C TYR A 611 18.08 -12.76 -6.50
N TRP A 612 18.17 -11.85 -7.48
CA TRP A 612 18.67 -12.15 -8.82
C TRP A 612 20.11 -12.69 -8.83
N MET A 613 20.91 -12.39 -7.81
CA MET A 613 22.29 -12.86 -7.71
C MET A 613 22.38 -14.18 -6.96
N TRP A 614 21.84 -14.25 -5.74
CA TRP A 614 21.95 -15.45 -4.90
C TRP A 614 21.12 -16.61 -5.42
N HIS A 615 19.95 -16.34 -6.00
CA HIS A 615 19.11 -17.36 -6.58
C HIS A 615 19.73 -17.95 -7.86
N SER A 616 20.35 -17.12 -8.70
CA SER A 616 21.16 -17.61 -9.83
C SER A 616 22.34 -18.45 -9.38
N LEU A 617 23.04 -18.05 -8.30
CA LEU A 617 24.13 -18.85 -7.75
C LEU A 617 23.63 -20.18 -7.19
N TRP A 618 22.44 -20.20 -6.58
CA TRP A 618 21.77 -21.43 -6.13
C TRP A 618 21.56 -22.41 -7.29
N HIS A 619 21.00 -21.97 -8.42
CA HIS A 619 20.80 -22.81 -9.62
C HIS A 619 22.11 -23.40 -10.14
N VAL A 620 23.13 -22.56 -10.32
CA VAL A 620 24.44 -23.03 -10.81
C VAL A 620 25.04 -24.07 -9.85
N THR A 621 25.04 -23.79 -8.55
CA THR A 621 25.68 -24.65 -7.56
C THR A 621 24.92 -25.95 -7.32
N ILE A 622 23.58 -25.96 -7.36
CA ILE A 622 22.79 -27.18 -7.18
C ILE A 622 22.94 -28.13 -8.38
N TYR A 623 22.90 -27.62 -9.62
CA TYR A 623 23.10 -28.46 -10.81
C TYR A 623 24.54 -28.97 -10.94
N ILE A 624 25.54 -28.14 -10.60
CA ILE A 624 26.95 -28.57 -10.56
C ILE A 624 27.17 -29.64 -9.47
N SER A 625 26.54 -29.48 -8.31
CA SER A 625 26.52 -30.50 -7.26
C SER A 625 25.98 -31.83 -7.79
N SER A 626 24.82 -31.83 -8.44
CA SER A 626 24.26 -33.03 -9.07
C SER A 626 25.18 -33.63 -10.12
N PHE A 627 25.82 -32.81 -10.96
CA PHE A 627 26.80 -33.27 -11.95
C PHE A 627 27.98 -34.01 -11.29
N PHE A 628 28.59 -33.42 -10.26
CA PHE A 628 29.69 -34.05 -9.55
C PHE A 628 29.28 -35.34 -8.85
N PHE A 629 28.08 -35.39 -8.26
CA PHE A 629 27.54 -36.62 -7.69
C PHE A 629 27.39 -37.72 -8.76
N LEU A 630 26.82 -37.41 -9.92
CA LEU A 630 26.72 -38.38 -11.01
C LEU A 630 28.10 -38.86 -11.51
N CYS A 631 29.12 -37.98 -11.53
CA CYS A 631 30.50 -38.34 -11.87
C CYS A 631 31.20 -39.16 -10.78
N ALA A 632 30.75 -39.07 -9.52
CA ALA A 632 31.36 -39.78 -8.40
C ALA A 632 31.11 -41.28 -8.45
N LYS A 633 30.03 -41.74 -9.09
CA LYS A 633 29.70 -43.17 -9.19
C LYS A 633 30.70 -43.92 -10.08
N ALA A 634 31.48 -44.84 -9.52
CA ALA A 634 32.38 -45.68 -10.31
C ALA A 634 31.60 -46.74 -11.11
N LYS A 635 32.05 -47.04 -12.34
CA LYS A 635 31.55 -48.20 -13.10
C LYS A 635 32.03 -49.47 -12.42
N ALA A 636 31.10 -50.37 -12.10
CA ALA A 636 31.44 -51.70 -11.61
C ALA A 636 32.26 -52.42 -12.70
N THR A 637 33.54 -52.67 -12.43
CA THR A 637 34.37 -53.53 -13.26
C THR A 637 33.97 -54.96 -12.92
N THR A 638 33.14 -55.58 -13.76
CA THR A 638 33.01 -57.04 -13.77
C THR A 638 34.39 -57.61 -14.06
N SER A 639 35.01 -58.23 -13.06
CA SER A 639 36.21 -59.04 -13.25
C SER A 639 35.89 -60.14 -14.24
N SER A 640 36.53 -60.05 -15.41
CA SER A 640 36.54 -61.03 -16.48
C SER A 640 37.25 -62.31 -16.03
N GLU A 641 36.52 -63.41 -16.00
CA GLU A 641 37.00 -64.76 -16.27
C GLU A 641 35.78 -65.61 -16.61
N ASP A 642 35.38 -65.55 -17.88
CA ASP A 642 34.84 -66.66 -18.68
C ASP A 642 34.52 -66.10 -20.07
N GLU A 643 35.44 -66.39 -20.99
CA GLU A 643 35.41 -66.03 -22.40
C GLU A 643 34.86 -67.23 -23.20
N ALA A 644 33.72 -67.06 -23.88
CA ALA A 644 33.22 -67.89 -25.00
C ALA A 644 31.96 -67.23 -25.63
N PRO A 645 31.73 -67.33 -26.94
CA PRO A 645 32.04 -66.25 -27.87
C PRO A 645 30.79 -65.54 -28.45
N ALA A 646 31.09 -64.45 -29.15
CA ALA A 646 30.19 -63.55 -29.85
C ALA A 646 29.11 -64.25 -30.69
N ASP A 647 27.85 -63.89 -30.44
CA ASP A 647 26.79 -64.03 -31.43
C ASP A 647 26.52 -62.67 -32.08
N VAL A 648 26.73 -62.70 -33.40
CA VAL A 648 26.48 -61.67 -34.40
C VAL A 648 24.96 -61.50 -34.55
N ASN A 649 24.56 -60.34 -35.08
CA ASN A 649 23.20 -59.80 -35.34
C ASN A 649 22.80 -58.81 -34.23
N TYR A 650 22.52 -57.54 -34.49
CA TYR A 650 21.62 -57.03 -35.52
C TYR A 650 22.14 -55.72 -36.12
N THR A 651 22.17 -55.71 -37.44
CA THR A 651 22.40 -54.57 -38.32
C THR A 651 21.28 -53.53 -38.16
N LEU A 652 21.65 -52.28 -37.91
CA LEU A 652 20.74 -51.14 -38.09
C LEU A 652 20.45 -50.96 -39.58
N THR A 653 19.19 -51.16 -39.95
CA THR A 653 18.64 -50.82 -41.26
C THR A 653 18.72 -49.31 -41.49
N ARG A 654 19.61 -48.91 -42.39
CA ARG A 654 19.60 -47.60 -43.05
C ARG A 654 18.78 -47.74 -44.34
N GLN A 655 17.54 -47.29 -44.31
CA GLN A 655 16.70 -47.11 -45.49
C GLN A 655 17.08 -45.77 -46.15
N ASP A 656 17.98 -45.80 -47.13
CA ASP A 656 18.15 -44.69 -48.08
C ASP A 656 17.25 -44.98 -49.30
N SER A 657 16.16 -44.23 -49.41
CA SER A 657 15.26 -44.23 -50.57
C SER A 657 15.72 -43.21 -51.59
N PHE A 658 16.38 -43.65 -52.67
CA PHE A 658 16.42 -42.94 -53.95
C PHE A 658 16.55 -43.95 -55.10
N THR A 659 15.43 -44.21 -55.78
CA THR A 659 15.38 -44.87 -57.08
C THR A 659 15.56 -43.85 -58.20
N ARG A 660 16.62 -44.00 -58.99
CA ARG A 660 16.70 -43.49 -60.36
C ARG A 660 16.89 -44.70 -61.28
N ARG A 661 15.88 -44.97 -62.11
CA ARG A 661 15.93 -46.00 -63.15
C ARG A 661 15.96 -45.28 -64.50
N GLU A 662 17.05 -45.47 -65.23
CA GLU A 662 17.05 -45.44 -66.69
C GLU A 662 16.63 -46.84 -67.16
N GLY A 663 15.78 -46.91 -68.19
CA GLY A 663 15.24 -48.13 -68.76
C GLY A 663 13.71 -48.15 -68.76
#